data_AF-A0A3A6T7G2-F1
#
_entry.id   AF-A0A3A6T7G2-F1
#
_cell.length_a   1.000
_cell.length_b   1.000
_cell.length_c   1.000
_cell.angle_alpha   90.00
_cell.angle_beta   90.00
_cell.angle_gamma   90.00
#
_symmetry.space_group_name_H-M   'P 1'
#
loop_
_entity.id
_entity.type
_entity.pdbx_description
1 polymer ?
#
loop_
_entity_poly.entity_id
_entity_poly.type
_entity_poly.pdbx_seq_one_letter_code
_entity_poly.pdbx_strand_id
1 'polypeptide(L)'
;MRFFFGTILFFISFISSAEKNMTISGKVIDEYGSPISDVVIAVSDDSIKSTTDGLFTINTSQSRSYEIQLSHPNYFSSIQTFSHYELAKEQQQTATIFDISLVIKVKKRVMLAFAGDVMMGRRFYKPYFGDEVLINSNNKLADSKAIVQHIKPYMSLADYAAVNLETQVADKKPEKRAQKSVTFYSQPEVLDALIWAGVDYVSLGNNHTYDYLESGLQSTLTFLDNSLLGYSGAGINEQSALQAHTETINDINFAMLGYVGWEGSKKPSQTATHQHGGAAYGTMKNILQSVRKQVSQERTTIVQYHGSQEYADNPTGVTEQRLKSALDAGAALAIAHHPHVTQGIELYNNKLIAYSMGNFIFDQNFSATQHSFILYVWLDEGEFHRAEIVPIYVKGYKPTPATGMHRYTVMKRLTELSKQRNTNILMSGGHGIIKRQLASKNQTEPYIQSEPANSRFAVHLAQDEKNTPLYQLPWNKTIKQVTLPSSDVMYRLGTNLINGSDFESFALFDSPERGWLFDRQATSLNNFGASGSRSLKVKLKPKSITTFGMQSFRRVYTPSSAMTIKAKLNVQAPVRVRFYWQGRKTRQKLFDAFNNSPKHLIDTVEFTHASDWKNIELDFNSPRIGYKSFRVLAEFESVNGGTVEVNIDDFALIEWNSAFSKKTKPNFYNTLSHQAAYLGVSETISAPIIVNF
;
A
#
# COMPACT_ATOMS: atom_id res chain seq x y z
N MET A 1 -70.57 19.51 -32.10
CA MET A 1 -69.46 18.58 -31.81
C MET A 1 -69.01 18.79 -30.38
N ARG A 2 -69.29 17.84 -29.49
CA ARG A 2 -68.90 17.85 -28.07
C ARG A 2 -67.46 17.33 -27.96
N PHE A 3 -66.57 18.08 -27.30
CA PHE A 3 -65.22 17.60 -26.96
C PHE A 3 -65.25 16.90 -25.60
N PHE A 4 -64.84 15.63 -25.58
CA PHE A 4 -64.55 14.86 -24.38
C PHE A 4 -63.10 15.14 -23.95
N PHE A 5 -62.89 15.64 -22.74
CA PHE A 5 -61.59 15.62 -22.08
C PHE A 5 -61.49 14.32 -21.26
N GLY A 6 -60.59 13.43 -21.65
CA GLY A 6 -60.22 12.24 -20.88
C GLY A 6 -59.00 12.53 -20.02
N THR A 7 -59.16 12.45 -18.70
CA THR A 7 -58.08 12.58 -17.72
C THR A 7 -57.32 11.26 -17.65
N ILE A 8 -56.05 11.24 -18.05
CA ILE A 8 -55.14 10.09 -17.89
C ILE A 8 -54.48 10.20 -16.52
N LEU A 9 -54.84 9.30 -15.58
CA LEU A 9 -54.11 9.12 -14.33
C LEU A 9 -52.81 8.36 -14.63
N PHE A 10 -51.66 9.01 -14.40
CA PHE A 10 -50.36 8.33 -14.31
C PHE A 10 -50.23 7.65 -12.94
N PHE A 11 -50.30 6.32 -12.90
CA PHE A 11 -49.83 5.55 -11.75
C PHE A 11 -48.29 5.54 -11.76
N ILE A 12 -47.69 6.41 -10.95
CA ILE A 12 -46.26 6.31 -10.61
C ILE A 12 -46.14 5.16 -9.60
N SER A 13 -45.75 3.98 -10.08
CA SER A 13 -45.29 2.91 -9.20
C SER A 13 -43.91 3.30 -8.66
N PHE A 14 -43.86 3.78 -7.42
CA PHE A 14 -42.61 3.82 -6.66
C PHE A 14 -42.21 2.38 -6.34
N ILE A 15 -41.34 1.80 -7.15
CA ILE A 15 -40.58 0.63 -6.74
C ILE A 15 -39.57 1.15 -5.72
N SER A 16 -39.93 1.10 -4.44
CA SER A 16 -38.97 1.18 -3.35
C SER A 16 -38.00 -0.01 -3.53
N SER A 17 -36.79 0.25 -4.04
CA SER A 17 -35.73 -0.73 -3.91
C SER A 17 -35.41 -0.83 -2.43
N ALA A 18 -35.72 -1.97 -1.80
CA ALA A 18 -35.31 -2.22 -0.43
C ALA A 18 -33.81 -1.91 -0.30
N GLU A 19 -33.45 -0.97 0.58
CA GLU A 19 -32.05 -0.68 0.85
C GLU A 19 -31.39 -1.97 1.34
N LYS A 20 -30.34 -2.39 0.65
CA LYS A 20 -29.56 -3.55 1.07
C LYS A 20 -28.75 -3.13 2.29
N ASN A 21 -28.92 -3.88 3.38
CA ASN A 21 -28.19 -3.64 4.62
C ASN A 21 -26.97 -4.57 4.70
N MET A 22 -26.00 -4.16 5.50
CA MET A 22 -24.83 -4.95 5.88
C MET A 22 -24.76 -5.00 7.40
N THR A 23 -24.64 -6.20 7.93
CA THR A 23 -24.39 -6.46 9.35
C THR A 23 -22.92 -6.75 9.55
N ILE A 24 -22.25 -5.93 10.37
CA ILE A 24 -20.84 -6.12 10.74
C ILE A 24 -20.79 -6.44 12.22
N SER A 25 -20.14 -7.55 12.57
CA SER A 25 -19.97 -8.01 13.93
C SER A 25 -18.49 -8.18 14.26
N GLY A 26 -18.16 -8.10 15.54
CA GLY A 26 -16.79 -8.30 16.01
C GLY A 26 -16.69 -8.15 17.51
N LYS A 27 -15.46 -8.08 18.00
CA LYS A 27 -15.15 -7.87 19.41
C LYS A 27 -14.10 -6.79 19.57
N VAL A 28 -14.27 -5.94 20.58
CA VAL A 28 -13.29 -4.94 20.99
C VAL A 28 -12.66 -5.40 22.30
N ILE A 29 -11.33 -5.46 22.31
CA ILE A 29 -10.53 -5.88 23.45
C ILE A 29 -9.46 -4.84 23.76
N ASP A 30 -8.90 -4.87 24.96
CA ASP A 30 -7.71 -4.10 25.31
C ASP A 30 -6.44 -4.77 24.76
N GLU A 31 -5.30 -4.15 25.02
CA GLU A 31 -3.99 -4.66 24.62
C GLU A 31 -3.52 -5.90 25.38
N TYR A 32 -4.25 -6.30 26.42
CA TYR A 32 -4.05 -7.49 27.23
C TYR A 32 -5.10 -8.58 26.94
N GLY A 33 -5.99 -8.37 25.95
CA GLY A 33 -7.01 -9.35 25.55
C GLY A 33 -8.30 -9.32 26.38
N SER A 34 -8.45 -8.39 27.33
CA SER A 34 -9.68 -8.23 28.09
C SER A 34 -10.75 -7.53 27.24
N PRO A 35 -12.02 -7.96 27.29
CA PRO A 35 -13.08 -7.24 26.58
C PRO A 35 -13.28 -5.80 27.10
N ILE A 36 -13.65 -4.88 26.21
CA ILE A 36 -13.96 -3.49 26.58
C ILE A 36 -15.45 -3.22 26.35
N SER A 37 -16.16 -2.87 27.42
CA SER A 37 -17.57 -2.43 27.34
C SER A 37 -17.69 -0.97 26.90
N ASP A 38 -18.86 -0.61 26.39
CA ASP A 38 -19.25 0.79 26.09
C ASP A 38 -18.35 1.52 25.09
N VAL A 39 -17.55 0.80 24.30
CA VAL A 39 -16.83 1.38 23.16
C VAL A 39 -17.88 1.81 22.15
N VAL A 40 -17.84 3.06 21.71
CA VAL A 40 -18.70 3.53 20.62
C VAL A 40 -18.08 3.05 19.32
N ILE A 41 -18.82 2.23 18.57
CA ILE A 41 -18.49 1.81 17.21
C ILE A 41 -19.42 2.56 16.27
N ALA A 42 -18.85 3.38 15.38
CA ALA A 42 -19.59 4.10 14.34
C ALA A 42 -19.16 3.62 12.95
N VAL A 43 -20.13 3.42 12.06
CA VAL A 43 -19.92 3.08 10.64
C VAL A 43 -20.93 3.87 9.83
N SER A 44 -20.44 4.68 8.88
CA SER A 44 -21.31 5.60 8.12
C SER A 44 -22.11 6.51 9.08
N ASP A 45 -23.44 6.51 8.98
CA ASP A 45 -24.35 7.30 9.84
C ASP A 45 -24.85 6.50 11.07
N ASP A 46 -24.47 5.23 11.19
CA ASP A 46 -24.90 4.33 12.26
C ASP A 46 -23.89 4.28 13.40
N SER A 47 -24.36 4.14 14.64
CA SER A 47 -23.50 3.92 15.80
C SER A 47 -24.14 3.03 16.85
N ILE A 48 -23.32 2.22 17.52
CA ILE A 48 -23.70 1.34 18.63
C ILE A 48 -22.62 1.37 19.71
N LYS A 49 -22.89 0.68 20.83
CA LYS A 49 -21.89 0.43 21.87
C LYS A 49 -21.58 -1.06 21.99
N SER A 50 -20.33 -1.40 22.31
CA SER A 50 -19.96 -2.77 22.65
C SER A 50 -20.62 -3.23 23.95
N THR A 51 -20.92 -4.53 24.05
CA THR A 51 -21.46 -5.16 25.26
C THR A 51 -20.39 -5.31 26.35
N THR A 52 -20.78 -5.80 27.53
CA THR A 52 -19.85 -6.14 28.62
C THR A 52 -18.77 -7.15 28.21
N ASP A 53 -19.08 -8.03 27.26
CA ASP A 53 -18.14 -9.00 26.70
C ASP A 53 -17.35 -8.44 25.49
N GLY A 54 -17.40 -7.12 25.28
CA GLY A 54 -16.74 -6.42 24.19
C GLY A 54 -17.31 -6.70 22.81
N LEU A 55 -18.41 -7.46 22.72
CA LEU A 55 -19.02 -7.82 21.45
C LEU A 55 -19.78 -6.65 20.86
N PHE A 56 -19.84 -6.59 19.53
CA PHE A 56 -20.69 -5.64 18.84
C PHE A 56 -21.28 -6.25 17.56
N THR A 57 -22.46 -5.75 17.20
CA THR A 57 -23.13 -6.01 15.93
C THR A 57 -23.77 -4.71 15.48
N ILE A 58 -23.35 -4.19 14.34
CA ILE A 58 -23.90 -2.97 13.73
C ILE A 58 -24.54 -3.32 12.39
N ASN A 59 -25.77 -2.84 12.19
CA ASN A 59 -26.44 -2.89 10.90
C ASN A 59 -26.30 -1.52 10.25
N THR A 60 -25.81 -1.47 9.02
CA THR A 60 -25.60 -0.23 8.28
C THR A 60 -25.97 -0.39 6.82
N SER A 61 -26.26 0.73 6.15
CA SER A 61 -26.54 0.72 4.71
C SER A 61 -25.35 0.18 3.91
N GLN A 62 -25.63 -0.60 2.88
CA GLN A 62 -24.59 -1.14 2.02
C GLN A 62 -23.79 -0.01 1.34
N SER A 63 -22.49 0.01 1.57
CA SER A 63 -21.53 0.93 0.96
C SER A 63 -20.46 0.15 0.18
N ARG A 64 -19.65 0.83 -0.64
CA ARG A 64 -18.49 0.21 -1.31
C ARG A 64 -17.35 -0.07 -0.32
N SER A 65 -17.27 0.71 0.74
CA SER A 65 -16.29 0.58 1.83
C SER A 65 -16.93 1.03 3.14
N TYR A 66 -16.47 0.44 4.23
CA TYR A 66 -16.92 0.70 5.59
C TYR A 66 -15.75 1.21 6.41
N GLU A 67 -15.81 2.46 6.85
CA GLU A 67 -14.87 3.02 7.82
C GLU A 67 -15.46 2.81 9.21
N ILE A 68 -14.83 1.94 10.00
CA ILE A 68 -15.23 1.62 11.36
C ILE A 68 -14.43 2.51 12.31
N GLN A 69 -15.11 3.44 12.97
CA GLN A 69 -14.52 4.34 13.95
C GLN A 69 -14.84 3.84 15.36
N LEU A 70 -13.81 3.68 16.18
CA LEU A 70 -13.91 3.22 17.56
C LEU A 70 -13.46 4.33 18.50
N SER A 71 -14.28 4.66 19.50
CA SER A 71 -13.94 5.65 20.52
C SER A 71 -14.40 5.23 21.91
N HIS A 72 -13.57 5.53 22.90
CA HIS A 72 -13.86 5.32 24.31
C HIS A 72 -13.03 6.32 25.14
N PRO A 73 -13.55 6.91 26.24
CA PRO A 73 -12.82 7.92 27.02
C PRO A 73 -11.43 7.46 27.49
N ASN A 74 -11.34 6.20 27.94
CA ASN A 74 -10.13 5.61 28.51
C ASN A 74 -9.17 4.96 27.49
N TYR A 75 -9.50 4.94 26.20
CA TYR A 75 -8.66 4.30 25.17
C TYR A 75 -8.34 5.29 24.04
N PHE A 76 -7.24 5.07 23.33
CA PHE A 76 -6.96 5.76 22.08
C PHE A 76 -8.00 5.34 21.04
N SER A 77 -8.52 6.32 20.30
CA SER A 77 -9.46 6.06 19.21
C SER A 77 -8.78 5.28 18.09
N SER A 78 -9.55 4.48 17.36
CA SER A 78 -9.05 3.70 16.23
C SER A 78 -9.99 3.84 15.04
N ILE A 79 -9.44 3.77 13.83
CA ILE A 79 -10.20 3.77 12.59
C ILE A 79 -9.71 2.59 11.76
N GLN A 80 -10.63 1.76 11.27
CA GLN A 80 -10.31 0.66 10.37
C GLN A 80 -11.26 0.65 9.18
N THR A 81 -10.71 0.70 7.97
CA THR A 81 -11.52 0.62 6.75
C THR A 81 -11.50 -0.77 6.17
N PHE A 82 -12.66 -1.28 5.74
CA PHE A 82 -12.83 -2.54 5.01
C PHE A 82 -13.57 -2.28 3.70
N SER A 83 -13.27 -3.04 2.64
CA SER A 83 -14.09 -2.98 1.42
C SER A 83 -15.33 -3.86 1.59
N HIS A 84 -16.39 -3.57 0.84
CA HIS A 84 -17.55 -4.45 0.84
C HIS A 84 -17.20 -5.86 0.35
N TYR A 85 -16.35 -5.98 -0.65
CA TYR A 85 -15.87 -7.28 -1.14
C TYR A 85 -15.17 -8.11 -0.05
N GLU A 86 -14.39 -7.46 0.81
CA GLU A 86 -13.67 -8.12 1.90
C GLU A 86 -14.62 -8.68 2.98
N LEU A 87 -15.73 -7.98 3.25
CA LEU A 87 -16.70 -8.35 4.27
C LEU A 87 -17.81 -9.26 3.74
N ALA A 88 -18.37 -8.97 2.56
CA ALA A 88 -19.51 -9.66 1.97
C ALA A 88 -19.09 -10.91 1.17
N LYS A 89 -18.32 -11.81 1.81
CA LYS A 89 -17.93 -13.09 1.21
C LYS A 89 -19.18 -13.87 0.79
N GLU A 90 -19.16 -14.45 -0.40
CA GLU A 90 -20.25 -15.30 -0.93
C GLU A 90 -21.63 -14.60 -0.96
N GLN A 91 -21.67 -13.28 -1.16
CA GLN A 91 -22.90 -12.46 -1.18
C GLN A 91 -23.67 -12.43 0.14
N GLN A 92 -23.02 -12.81 1.25
CA GLN A 92 -23.60 -12.68 2.58
C GLN A 92 -23.67 -11.21 2.99
N GLN A 93 -24.79 -10.79 3.59
CA GLN A 93 -24.97 -9.46 4.16
C GLN A 93 -24.49 -9.38 5.62
N THR A 94 -23.73 -10.38 6.07
CA THR A 94 -23.22 -10.49 7.44
C THR A 94 -21.72 -10.76 7.39
N ALA A 95 -20.95 -10.02 8.16
CA ALA A 95 -19.52 -10.25 8.33
C ALA A 95 -19.14 -10.26 9.80
N THR A 96 -18.19 -11.12 10.16
CA THR A 96 -17.50 -11.08 11.45
C THR A 96 -16.05 -10.72 11.20
N ILE A 97 -15.61 -9.58 11.75
CA ILE A 97 -14.22 -9.15 11.68
C ILE A 97 -13.43 -9.67 12.89
N PHE A 98 -12.11 -9.79 12.73
CA PHE A 98 -11.21 -10.13 13.83
C PHE A 98 -11.26 -9.09 14.95
N ASP A 99 -10.96 -9.54 16.17
CA ASP A 99 -10.88 -8.70 17.36
C ASP A 99 -10.05 -7.43 17.09
N ILE A 100 -10.61 -6.28 17.46
CA ILE A 100 -9.91 -4.99 17.42
C ILE A 100 -9.37 -4.70 18.81
N SER A 101 -8.05 -4.60 18.92
CA SER A 101 -7.37 -4.29 20.18
C SER A 101 -7.10 -2.78 20.30
N LEU A 102 -7.67 -2.15 21.32
CA LEU A 102 -7.43 -0.73 21.64
C LEU A 102 -6.32 -0.56 22.70
N VAL A 103 -5.67 0.60 22.67
CA VAL A 103 -4.60 0.96 23.61
C VAL A 103 -5.18 1.82 24.73
N ILE A 104 -4.95 1.45 25.99
CA ILE A 104 -5.41 2.23 27.14
C ILE A 104 -4.65 3.56 27.22
N LYS A 105 -5.36 4.64 27.54
CA LYS A 105 -4.77 5.93 27.87
C LYS A 105 -4.24 5.89 29.29
N VAL A 106 -2.94 6.14 29.43
CA VAL A 106 -2.30 6.36 30.73
C VAL A 106 -1.57 7.70 30.70
N LYS A 107 -1.26 8.24 31.87
CA LYS A 107 -0.54 9.51 31.99
C LYS A 107 0.79 9.42 31.23
N LYS A 108 1.16 10.46 30.48
CA LYS A 108 2.40 10.53 29.68
C LYS A 108 2.58 9.41 28.65
N ARG A 109 1.52 8.70 28.26
CA ARG A 109 1.54 7.90 27.03
C ARG A 109 1.26 8.82 25.85
N VAL A 110 2.11 8.75 24.82
CA VAL A 110 1.90 9.47 23.56
C VAL A 110 1.78 8.49 22.40
N MET A 111 0.96 8.84 21.42
CA MET A 111 0.87 8.15 20.14
C MET A 111 1.49 9.00 19.04
N LEU A 112 2.59 8.53 18.46
CA LEU A 112 3.21 9.12 17.28
C LEU A 112 2.71 8.40 16.01
N ALA A 113 2.51 9.12 14.92
CA ALA A 113 2.26 8.54 13.60
C ALA A 113 3.41 8.82 12.64
N PHE A 114 3.81 7.82 11.85
CA PHE A 114 4.82 7.96 10.81
C PHE A 114 4.28 7.49 9.46
N ALA A 115 4.49 8.28 8.41
CA ALA A 115 4.22 7.90 7.03
C ALA A 115 5.43 8.15 6.11
N GLY A 116 5.42 7.48 4.96
CA GLY A 116 6.56 7.43 4.03
C GLY A 116 6.84 8.70 3.22
N ASP A 117 7.44 8.51 2.05
CA ASP A 117 7.95 9.59 1.20
C ASP A 117 6.81 10.45 0.58
N VAL A 118 6.95 11.77 0.64
CA VAL A 118 5.98 12.76 0.15
C VAL A 118 6.59 13.70 -0.91
N MET A 119 5.92 13.78 -2.07
CA MET A 119 6.17 14.73 -3.15
C MET A 119 4.89 14.94 -3.98
N MET A 120 4.44 16.20 -4.11
CA MET A 120 3.24 16.62 -4.87
C MET A 120 3.59 17.48 -6.10
N GLY A 121 4.62 17.08 -6.85
CA GLY A 121 5.11 17.77 -8.05
C GLY A 121 4.89 16.97 -9.34
N ARG A 122 5.48 17.42 -10.45
CA ARG A 122 5.58 16.61 -11.70
C ARG A 122 4.23 16.06 -12.20
N ARG A 123 3.99 14.75 -12.12
CA ARG A 123 2.84 14.07 -12.76
C ARG A 123 1.50 14.34 -12.04
N PHE A 124 1.53 15.00 -10.88
CA PHE A 124 0.32 15.57 -10.28
C PHE A 124 -0.24 16.72 -11.13
N TYR A 125 0.63 17.57 -11.70
CA TYR A 125 0.28 18.69 -12.59
C TYR A 125 0.30 18.32 -14.08
N LYS A 126 1.22 17.44 -14.47
CA LYS A 126 1.47 17.06 -15.87
C LYS A 126 1.59 15.54 -15.99
N PRO A 127 0.46 14.82 -15.92
CA PRO A 127 0.43 13.36 -15.99
C PRO A 127 0.93 12.84 -17.34
N TYR A 128 1.24 11.55 -17.38
CA TYR A 128 1.49 10.83 -18.62
C TYR A 128 0.19 10.23 -19.17
N PHE A 129 0.25 9.74 -20.41
CA PHE A 129 -0.78 8.87 -20.99
C PHE A 129 -2.19 9.46 -21.08
N GLY A 130 -2.33 10.78 -20.93
CA GLY A 130 -3.63 11.44 -20.86
C GLY A 130 -4.40 11.12 -19.57
N ASP A 131 -3.71 10.68 -18.50
CA ASP A 131 -4.34 10.56 -17.18
C ASP A 131 -4.81 11.93 -16.70
N GLU A 132 -5.76 11.93 -15.76
CA GLU A 132 -6.32 13.13 -15.17
C GLU A 132 -5.25 13.98 -14.44
N VAL A 133 -5.36 15.30 -14.55
CA VAL A 133 -4.56 16.24 -13.74
C VAL A 133 -5.10 16.22 -12.31
N LEU A 134 -4.24 15.91 -11.34
CA LEU A 134 -4.66 15.84 -9.93
C LEU A 134 -4.57 17.19 -9.22
N ILE A 135 -3.67 18.07 -9.65
CA ILE A 135 -3.51 19.41 -9.09
C ILE A 135 -3.57 20.43 -10.22
N ASN A 136 -4.69 21.14 -10.30
CA ASN A 136 -4.94 22.18 -11.27
C ASN A 136 -4.35 23.51 -10.80
N SER A 137 -3.74 24.27 -11.73
CA SER A 137 -3.08 25.54 -11.41
C SER A 137 -3.99 26.57 -10.73
N ASN A 138 -5.30 26.51 -10.99
CA ASN A 138 -6.31 27.42 -10.44
C ASN A 138 -6.95 26.91 -9.14
N ASN A 139 -6.66 25.69 -8.70
CA ASN A 139 -7.28 25.05 -7.52
C ASN A 139 -6.27 24.31 -6.63
N LYS A 140 -5.01 24.76 -6.64
CA LYS A 140 -3.87 24.03 -6.06
C LYS A 140 -4.12 23.52 -4.65
N LEU A 141 -4.67 24.35 -3.76
CA LEU A 141 -4.87 24.00 -2.35
C LEU A 141 -5.96 22.94 -2.17
N ALA A 142 -7.14 23.14 -2.76
CA ALA A 142 -8.25 22.19 -2.61
C ALA A 142 -7.88 20.84 -3.25
N ASP A 143 -7.22 20.86 -4.41
CA ASP A 143 -6.73 19.66 -5.07
C ASP A 143 -5.63 18.95 -4.26
N SER A 144 -4.72 19.70 -3.62
CA SER A 144 -3.71 19.12 -2.72
C SER A 144 -4.34 18.48 -1.49
N LYS A 145 -5.40 19.09 -0.91
CA LYS A 145 -6.19 18.49 0.17
C LYS A 145 -6.94 17.23 -0.30
N ALA A 146 -7.48 17.24 -1.51
CA ALA A 146 -8.15 16.06 -2.10
C ALA A 146 -7.21 14.86 -2.28
N ILE A 147 -5.90 15.06 -2.40
CA ILE A 147 -4.91 13.97 -2.43
C ILE A 147 -4.83 13.26 -1.08
N VAL A 148 -4.94 13.99 0.03
CA VAL A 148 -4.72 13.47 1.40
C VAL A 148 -6.02 13.21 2.18
N GLN A 149 -7.18 13.53 1.60
CA GLN A 149 -8.47 13.45 2.28
C GLN A 149 -8.78 12.09 2.92
N HIS A 150 -8.36 10.98 2.28
CA HIS A 150 -8.64 9.64 2.76
C HIS A 150 -7.70 9.17 3.87
N ILE A 151 -6.57 9.86 4.09
CA ILE A 151 -5.66 9.58 5.20
C ILE A 151 -5.76 10.58 6.33
N LYS A 152 -6.46 11.71 6.13
CA LYS A 152 -6.70 12.71 7.17
C LYS A 152 -7.27 12.09 8.46
N PRO A 153 -8.35 11.27 8.42
CA PRO A 153 -8.90 10.67 9.65
C PRO A 153 -7.86 9.87 10.44
N TYR A 154 -6.94 9.20 9.74
CA TYR A 154 -5.91 8.34 10.33
C TYR A 154 -4.76 9.15 10.92
N MET A 155 -4.24 10.12 10.18
CA MET A 155 -3.12 10.95 10.66
C MET A 155 -3.55 11.81 11.85
N SER A 156 -4.78 12.33 11.82
CA SER A 156 -5.34 13.16 12.90
C SER A 156 -5.63 12.43 14.21
N LEU A 157 -5.46 11.10 14.28
CA LEU A 157 -5.60 10.36 15.55
C LEU A 157 -4.40 10.57 16.46
N ALA A 158 -3.22 10.81 15.89
CA ALA A 158 -1.96 10.88 16.64
C ALA A 158 -1.84 12.17 17.44
N ASP A 159 -1.10 12.10 18.54
CA ASP A 159 -0.69 13.29 19.29
C ASP A 159 0.36 14.09 18.50
N TYR A 160 1.11 13.41 17.63
CA TYR A 160 2.10 14.03 16.74
C TYR A 160 2.40 13.13 15.54
N ALA A 161 2.32 13.67 14.32
CA ALA A 161 2.49 12.90 13.09
C ALA A 161 3.61 13.44 12.19
N ALA A 162 4.38 12.52 11.61
CA ALA A 162 5.59 12.80 10.86
C ALA A 162 5.63 12.12 9.48
N VAL A 163 6.16 12.83 8.49
CA VAL A 163 6.44 12.30 7.14
C VAL A 163 7.84 12.69 6.64
N ASN A 164 8.34 12.03 5.59
CA ASN A 164 9.53 12.48 4.88
C ASN A 164 9.15 13.37 3.69
N LEU A 165 9.50 14.66 3.73
CA LEU A 165 9.23 15.60 2.65
C LEU A 165 10.36 15.54 1.62
N GLU A 166 10.23 14.63 0.64
CA GLU A 166 11.23 14.32 -0.37
C GLU A 166 11.13 15.25 -1.60
N THR A 167 10.93 16.54 -1.34
CA THR A 167 10.78 17.57 -2.35
C THR A 167 11.20 18.92 -1.80
N GLN A 168 11.81 19.75 -2.64
CA GLN A 168 11.92 21.17 -2.32
C GLN A 168 10.57 21.86 -2.52
N VAL A 169 10.34 22.97 -1.83
CA VAL A 169 9.09 23.75 -1.87
C VAL A 169 9.37 25.13 -2.45
N ALA A 170 8.65 25.49 -3.51
CA ALA A 170 8.78 26.79 -4.17
C ALA A 170 7.53 27.16 -4.98
N ASP A 171 7.13 28.44 -4.95
CA ASP A 171 6.04 29.00 -5.78
C ASP A 171 6.27 28.82 -7.28
N LYS A 172 7.53 28.88 -7.70
CA LYS A 172 7.95 28.72 -9.09
C LYS A 172 9.14 27.79 -9.13
N LYS A 173 9.26 27.06 -10.23
CA LYS A 173 10.41 26.18 -10.46
C LYS A 173 11.70 27.02 -10.40
N PRO A 174 12.66 26.70 -9.51
CA PRO A 174 13.92 27.41 -9.50
C PRO A 174 14.73 27.18 -10.78
N GLU A 175 15.53 28.17 -11.18
CA GLU A 175 16.24 28.17 -12.46
C GLU A 175 17.40 27.18 -12.51
N LYS A 176 18.24 27.18 -11.46
CA LYS A 176 19.42 26.31 -11.37
C LYS A 176 19.04 24.99 -10.72
N ARG A 177 19.53 23.89 -11.29
CA ARG A 177 19.30 22.54 -10.77
C ARG A 177 20.58 21.74 -10.67
N ALA A 178 20.66 20.85 -9.70
CA ALA A 178 21.72 19.87 -9.55
C ALA A 178 21.79 18.94 -10.77
N GLN A 179 22.98 18.38 -11.03
CA GLN A 179 23.20 17.42 -12.10
C GLN A 179 22.65 16.02 -11.73
N LYS A 180 21.34 15.92 -11.53
CA LYS A 180 20.62 14.68 -11.21
C LYS A 180 19.70 14.25 -12.37
N SER A 181 19.48 12.94 -12.48
CA SER A 181 18.54 12.36 -13.46
C SER A 181 17.12 12.88 -13.24
N VAL A 182 16.75 13.12 -11.99
CA VAL A 182 15.45 13.60 -11.58
C VAL A 182 15.64 14.65 -10.48
N THR A 183 14.87 15.74 -10.55
CA THR A 183 14.82 16.79 -9.54
C THR A 183 13.35 17.08 -9.19
N PHE A 184 13.07 17.33 -7.92
CA PHE A 184 11.73 17.52 -7.35
C PHE A 184 11.56 18.91 -6.78
N TYR A 185 10.44 19.53 -7.14
CA TYR A 185 9.88 20.62 -6.37
C TYR A 185 8.36 20.46 -6.36
N SER A 186 7.75 20.92 -5.27
CA SER A 186 6.30 20.99 -5.08
C SER A 186 5.93 22.45 -4.81
N GLN A 187 4.68 22.82 -5.10
CA GLN A 187 4.16 24.13 -4.76
C GLN A 187 3.83 24.20 -3.25
N PRO A 188 3.82 25.39 -2.62
CA PRO A 188 3.67 25.51 -1.17
C PRO A 188 2.38 24.91 -0.59
N GLU A 189 1.31 24.79 -1.38
CA GLU A 189 0.05 24.19 -0.94
C GLU A 189 0.19 22.73 -0.48
N VAL A 190 1.31 22.05 -0.81
CA VAL A 190 1.64 20.74 -0.22
C VAL A 190 1.74 20.83 1.31
N LEU A 191 2.32 21.90 1.86
CA LEU A 191 2.50 22.07 3.30
C LEU A 191 1.15 22.25 3.99
N ASP A 192 0.28 23.11 3.43
CA ASP A 192 -1.08 23.32 3.95
C ASP A 192 -1.94 22.06 3.88
N ALA A 193 -1.79 21.26 2.81
CA ALA A 193 -2.48 19.99 2.68
C ALA A 193 -2.00 18.97 3.73
N LEU A 194 -0.70 18.91 4.00
CA LEU A 194 -0.14 18.06 5.05
C LEU A 194 -0.63 18.47 6.44
N ILE A 195 -0.58 19.77 6.76
CA ILE A 195 -1.12 20.30 8.03
C ILE A 195 -2.61 19.95 8.16
N TRP A 196 -3.41 20.18 7.10
CA TRP A 196 -4.83 19.84 7.10
C TRP A 196 -5.11 18.35 7.28
N ALA A 197 -4.21 17.48 6.81
CA ALA A 197 -4.30 16.04 7.03
C ALA A 197 -3.96 15.63 8.47
N GLY A 198 -3.38 16.52 9.28
CA GLY A 198 -2.91 16.24 10.64
C GLY A 198 -1.45 15.81 10.69
N VAL A 199 -0.59 16.35 9.82
CA VAL A 199 0.87 16.21 9.91
C VAL A 199 1.42 17.40 10.68
N ASP A 200 2.30 17.12 11.64
CA ASP A 200 2.93 18.11 12.53
C ASP A 200 4.42 18.31 12.20
N TYR A 201 5.08 17.29 11.64
CA TYR A 201 6.51 17.32 11.36
C TYR A 201 6.89 16.76 9.99
N VAL A 202 7.90 17.37 9.37
CA VAL A 202 8.54 16.86 8.15
C VAL A 202 10.04 16.66 8.30
N SER A 203 10.54 15.50 7.86
CA SER A 203 11.98 15.31 7.71
C SER A 203 12.45 15.82 6.35
N LEU A 204 13.52 16.62 6.36
CA LEU A 204 14.24 17.10 5.18
C LEU A 204 15.58 16.39 4.99
N GLY A 205 15.89 15.37 5.80
CA GLY A 205 17.13 14.62 5.72
C GLY A 205 17.13 13.64 4.55
N ASN A 206 16.91 14.09 3.32
CA ASN A 206 16.83 13.22 2.16
C ASN A 206 17.69 13.71 0.98
N ASN A 207 17.76 12.90 -0.06
CA ASN A 207 18.60 13.14 -1.22
C ASN A 207 18.04 14.24 -2.15
N HIS A 208 16.79 14.65 -1.99
CA HIS A 208 16.13 15.65 -2.84
C HIS A 208 16.09 17.07 -2.24
N THR A 209 16.57 17.23 -1.02
CA THR A 209 16.71 18.49 -0.27
C THR A 209 17.53 19.58 -0.97
N TYR A 210 18.43 19.21 -1.88
CA TYR A 210 19.33 20.14 -2.58
C TYR A 210 19.21 20.07 -4.12
N ASP A 211 18.06 19.64 -4.63
CA ASP A 211 17.80 19.43 -6.06
C ASP A 211 17.93 20.69 -6.92
N TYR A 212 17.51 21.83 -6.38
CA TYR A 212 17.64 23.15 -6.99
C TYR A 212 18.64 24.03 -6.23
N LEU A 213 19.66 23.39 -5.63
CA LEU A 213 20.79 24.04 -4.97
C LEU A 213 20.30 25.04 -3.90
N GLU A 214 21.09 26.09 -3.67
CA GLU A 214 20.86 27.09 -2.63
C GLU A 214 19.48 27.77 -2.73
N SER A 215 19.04 28.16 -3.94
CA SER A 215 17.76 28.86 -4.09
C SER A 215 16.57 27.97 -3.77
N GLY A 216 16.62 26.68 -4.15
CA GLY A 216 15.59 25.71 -3.78
C GLY A 216 15.58 25.42 -2.28
N LEU A 217 16.76 25.30 -1.65
CA LEU A 217 16.88 25.05 -0.22
C LEU A 217 16.33 26.24 0.58
N GLN A 218 16.80 27.45 0.27
CA GLN A 218 16.36 28.66 0.94
C GLN A 218 14.86 28.87 0.82
N SER A 219 14.30 28.66 -0.39
CA SER A 219 12.85 28.70 -0.61
C SER A 219 12.13 27.70 0.30
N THR A 220 12.62 26.46 0.37
CA THR A 220 12.01 25.41 1.19
C THR A 220 12.02 25.76 2.68
N LEU A 221 13.17 26.22 3.20
CA LEU A 221 13.30 26.61 4.60
C LEU A 221 12.40 27.81 4.93
N THR A 222 12.36 28.83 4.07
CA THR A 222 11.48 29.98 4.25
C THR A 222 10.00 29.60 4.26
N PHE A 223 9.54 28.69 3.40
CA PHE A 223 8.14 28.23 3.47
C PHE A 223 7.84 27.44 4.74
N LEU A 224 8.78 26.63 5.21
CA LEU A 224 8.60 25.85 6.43
C LEU A 224 8.63 26.72 7.69
N ASP A 225 9.53 27.71 7.77
CA ASP A 225 9.60 28.69 8.86
C ASP A 225 8.31 29.51 9.02
N ASN A 226 7.55 29.67 7.92
CA ASN A 226 6.25 30.35 7.92
C ASN A 226 5.05 29.39 8.01
N SER A 227 5.28 28.09 8.20
CA SER A 227 4.25 27.06 8.34
C SER A 227 4.12 26.59 9.79
N LEU A 228 3.09 25.78 10.08
CA LEU A 228 2.93 25.13 11.38
C LEU A 228 3.75 23.82 11.51
N LEU A 229 4.48 23.43 10.46
CA LEU A 229 5.23 22.18 10.46
C LEU A 229 6.58 22.34 11.15
N GLY A 230 6.83 21.51 12.16
CA GLY A 230 8.18 21.25 12.64
C GLY A 230 9.03 20.59 11.55
N TYR A 231 10.33 20.88 11.51
CA TYR A 231 11.21 20.26 10.53
C TYR A 231 12.65 20.11 11.01
N SER A 232 13.34 19.08 10.53
CA SER A 232 14.80 18.96 10.72
C SER A 232 15.47 18.17 9.60
N GLY A 233 16.80 18.12 9.61
CA GLY A 233 17.60 17.36 8.65
C GLY A 233 18.05 18.15 7.42
N ALA A 234 17.90 19.48 7.40
CA ALA A 234 18.46 20.35 6.39
C ALA A 234 18.82 21.72 6.98
N GLY A 235 19.77 22.41 6.36
CA GLY A 235 20.19 23.74 6.80
C GLY A 235 21.18 24.39 5.85
N ILE A 236 21.40 25.69 6.03
CA ILE A 236 22.32 26.50 5.23
C ILE A 236 23.81 26.14 5.41
N ASN A 237 24.13 25.30 6.40
CA ASN A 237 25.46 24.74 6.63
C ASN A 237 25.34 23.44 7.46
N GLU A 238 26.46 22.74 7.68
CA GLU A 238 26.49 21.49 8.44
C GLU A 238 25.93 21.62 9.85
N GLN A 239 26.23 22.72 10.55
CA GLN A 239 25.78 22.93 11.92
C GLN A 239 24.26 23.09 12.01
N SER A 240 23.65 23.92 11.15
CA SER A 240 22.20 24.10 11.13
C SER A 240 21.47 22.86 10.61
N ALA A 241 22.03 22.15 9.64
CA ALA A 241 21.44 20.91 9.14
C ALA A 241 21.33 19.81 10.22
N LEU A 242 22.31 19.72 11.12
CA LEU A 242 22.34 18.74 12.22
C LEU A 242 21.49 19.13 13.44
N GLN A 243 20.79 20.28 13.42
CA GLN A 243 19.93 20.67 14.53
C GLN A 243 18.68 19.79 14.61
N ALA A 244 18.31 19.43 15.84
CA ALA A 244 17.05 18.75 16.11
C ALA A 244 15.90 19.75 16.10
N HIS A 245 14.74 19.32 15.60
CA HIS A 245 13.48 19.96 15.99
C HIS A 245 13.07 19.39 17.35
N THR A 246 12.61 20.24 18.26
CA THR A 246 12.22 19.82 19.62
C THR A 246 10.80 20.27 19.90
N GLU A 247 10.01 19.38 20.49
CA GLU A 247 8.59 19.61 20.80
C GLU A 247 8.26 18.96 22.15
N THR A 248 7.34 19.55 22.92
CA THR A 248 6.87 18.95 24.17
C THR A 248 5.48 18.36 23.94
N ILE A 249 5.36 17.03 23.99
CA ILE A 249 4.12 16.30 23.71
C ILE A 249 3.72 15.56 24.98
N ASN A 250 2.54 15.86 25.54
CA ASN A 250 2.03 15.26 26.77
C ASN A 250 3.06 15.23 27.93
N ASP A 251 3.67 16.40 28.21
CA ASP A 251 4.73 16.60 29.21
C ASP A 251 6.04 15.83 28.98
N ILE A 252 6.30 15.37 27.76
CA ILE A 252 7.56 14.71 27.37
C ILE A 252 8.27 15.56 26.32
N ASN A 253 9.55 15.83 26.53
CA ASN A 253 10.37 16.57 25.56
C ASN A 253 10.89 15.62 24.48
N PHE A 254 10.51 15.85 23.24
CA PHE A 254 10.96 15.11 22.07
C PHE A 254 12.06 15.86 21.32
N ALA A 255 12.93 15.10 20.65
CA ALA A 255 13.88 15.62 19.68
C ALA A 255 13.82 14.79 18.38
N MET A 256 13.51 15.44 17.27
CA MET A 256 13.42 14.84 15.94
C MET A 256 14.67 15.16 15.12
N LEU A 257 15.41 14.13 14.70
CA LEU A 257 16.64 14.26 13.91
C LEU A 257 16.47 13.62 12.52
N GLY A 258 16.71 14.36 11.44
CA GLY A 258 16.66 13.85 10.07
C GLY A 258 18.05 13.70 9.44
N TYR A 259 18.27 12.66 8.62
CA TYR A 259 19.55 12.39 7.96
C TYR A 259 19.45 11.76 6.58
N VAL A 260 20.28 12.22 5.64
CA VAL A 260 20.54 11.50 4.40
C VAL A 260 21.74 10.56 4.55
N GLY A 261 21.62 9.33 4.06
CA GLY A 261 22.60 8.26 4.28
C GLY A 261 23.88 8.36 3.44
N TRP A 262 23.95 9.23 2.44
CA TRP A 262 25.09 9.37 1.54
C TRP A 262 25.22 10.81 1.00
N GLU A 263 26.41 11.19 0.54
CA GLU A 263 26.71 12.55 0.03
C GLU A 263 26.23 12.79 -1.42
N GLY A 264 26.04 11.70 -2.17
CA GLY A 264 25.88 11.74 -3.62
C GLY A 264 27.23 11.82 -4.34
N SER A 265 27.23 11.58 -5.65
CA SER A 265 28.46 11.50 -6.47
C SER A 265 28.71 12.75 -7.32
N LYS A 266 27.87 13.78 -7.20
CA LYS A 266 27.91 15.02 -8.01
C LYS A 266 28.29 16.21 -7.14
N LYS A 267 28.86 17.25 -7.76
CA LYS A 267 29.25 18.50 -7.11
C LYS A 267 28.38 19.68 -7.60
N PRO A 268 27.88 20.56 -6.71
CA PRO A 268 27.89 20.40 -5.24
C PRO A 268 27.12 19.15 -4.79
N SER A 269 27.50 18.58 -3.64
CA SER A 269 26.85 17.40 -3.05
C SER A 269 25.47 17.75 -2.51
N GLN A 270 24.66 16.74 -2.21
CA GLN A 270 23.32 16.96 -1.63
C GLN A 270 23.36 17.28 -0.13
N THR A 271 24.47 16.95 0.53
CA THR A 271 24.70 17.19 1.96
C THR A 271 25.19 18.59 2.24
N ALA A 272 24.79 19.17 3.37
CA ALA A 272 25.31 20.42 3.86
C ALA A 272 26.80 20.30 4.21
N THR A 273 27.56 21.36 3.93
CA THR A 273 28.98 21.46 4.24
C THR A 273 29.28 22.81 4.88
N HIS A 274 30.56 23.15 5.06
CA HIS A 274 30.97 24.51 5.43
C HIS A 274 30.85 25.52 4.27
N GLN A 275 30.70 25.05 3.02
CA GLN A 275 30.69 25.90 1.82
C GLN A 275 29.29 26.20 1.30
N HIS A 276 28.32 25.33 1.58
CA HIS A 276 26.95 25.45 1.10
C HIS A 276 25.98 24.66 1.99
N GLY A 277 24.69 24.99 1.89
CA GLY A 277 23.62 24.28 2.58
C GLY A 277 23.30 22.92 1.97
N GLY A 278 22.39 22.18 2.61
CA GLY A 278 21.92 20.90 2.10
C GLY A 278 21.30 20.03 3.20
N ALA A 279 21.19 18.73 2.91
CA ALA A 279 20.71 17.76 3.88
C ALA A 279 21.76 17.43 4.95
N ALA A 280 21.31 17.08 6.15
CA ALA A 280 22.15 16.60 7.23
C ALA A 280 22.77 15.25 6.86
N TYR A 281 24.11 15.17 6.87
CA TYR A 281 24.78 13.93 6.53
C TYR A 281 24.77 12.93 7.70
N GLY A 282 24.08 11.81 7.51
CA GLY A 282 23.95 10.70 8.46
C GLY A 282 25.16 9.78 8.55
N THR A 283 26.35 10.34 8.78
CA THR A 283 27.50 9.51 9.17
C THR A 283 27.26 8.90 10.56
N MET A 284 27.94 7.79 10.86
CA MET A 284 27.87 7.20 12.21
C MET A 284 28.26 8.22 13.28
N LYS A 285 29.31 9.01 13.03
CA LYS A 285 29.76 10.08 13.95
C LYS A 285 28.65 11.10 14.21
N ASN A 286 28.05 11.64 13.14
CA ASN A 286 27.04 12.69 13.25
C ASN A 286 25.80 12.18 13.99
N ILE A 287 25.33 10.98 13.66
CA ILE A 287 24.18 10.33 14.32
C ILE A 287 24.45 10.13 15.82
N LEU A 288 25.60 9.55 16.19
CA LEU A 288 25.89 9.28 17.60
C LEU A 288 26.07 10.56 18.41
N GLN A 289 26.72 11.58 17.84
CA GLN A 289 26.97 12.85 18.53
C GLN A 289 25.67 13.63 18.76
N SER A 290 24.80 13.73 17.75
CA SER A 290 23.52 14.42 17.88
C SER A 290 22.58 13.70 18.83
N VAL A 291 22.45 12.36 18.73
CA VAL A 291 21.59 11.57 19.62
C VAL A 291 22.04 11.72 21.06
N ARG A 292 23.33 11.51 21.36
CA ARG A 292 23.85 11.65 22.73
C ARG A 292 23.64 13.06 23.29
N LYS A 293 23.77 14.09 22.45
CA LYS A 293 23.49 15.48 22.85
C LYS A 293 22.04 15.66 23.28
N GLN A 294 21.08 15.14 22.51
CA GLN A 294 19.65 15.27 22.85
C GLN A 294 19.28 14.43 24.08
N VAL A 295 19.82 13.21 24.18
CA VAL A 295 19.63 12.35 25.35
C VAL A 295 20.21 12.98 26.62
N SER A 296 21.39 13.62 26.56
CA SER A 296 21.96 14.37 27.70
C SER A 296 21.14 15.59 28.13
N GLN A 297 20.20 16.02 27.30
CA GLN A 297 19.25 17.10 27.55
C GLN A 297 17.87 16.55 27.95
N GLU A 298 17.80 15.28 28.35
CA GLU A 298 16.59 14.60 28.81
C GLU A 298 15.45 14.61 27.76
N ARG A 299 15.82 14.43 26.48
CA ARG A 299 14.86 14.37 25.37
C ARG A 299 14.71 12.96 24.81
N THR A 300 13.46 12.55 24.65
CA THR A 300 13.08 11.36 23.87
C THR A 300 13.43 11.58 22.41
N THR A 301 14.50 10.92 21.95
CA THR A 301 15.10 11.22 20.64
C THR A 301 14.63 10.24 19.57
N ILE A 302 14.09 10.76 18.48
CA ILE A 302 13.62 10.01 17.31
C ILE A 302 14.54 10.28 16.13
N VAL A 303 15.03 9.23 15.49
CA VAL A 303 15.89 9.33 14.31
C VAL A 303 15.10 9.01 13.05
N GLN A 304 15.11 9.94 12.10
CA GLN A 304 14.63 9.77 10.74
C GLN A 304 15.80 9.66 9.76
N TYR A 305 15.83 8.61 8.95
CA TYR A 305 16.98 8.30 8.11
C TYR A 305 16.59 7.90 6.70
N HIS A 306 17.05 8.65 5.71
CA HIS A 306 16.78 8.41 4.30
C HIS A 306 17.99 7.70 3.65
N GLY A 307 17.89 6.40 3.36
CA GLY A 307 19.01 5.62 2.83
C GLY A 307 18.65 4.18 2.49
N SER A 308 19.66 3.34 2.22
CA SER A 308 19.54 1.99 1.65
C SER A 308 19.42 1.98 0.12
N GLN A 309 19.14 0.81 -0.47
CA GLN A 309 19.04 0.59 -1.91
C GLN A 309 17.58 0.72 -2.36
N GLU A 310 17.33 1.56 -3.37
CA GLU A 310 16.00 1.68 -4.00
C GLU A 310 15.43 0.32 -4.41
N TYR A 311 14.15 0.09 -4.08
CA TYR A 311 13.35 -1.08 -4.46
C TYR A 311 13.85 -2.43 -3.92
N ALA A 312 14.79 -2.43 -2.98
CA ALA A 312 15.26 -3.65 -2.32
C ALA A 312 14.30 -4.09 -1.21
N ASP A 313 14.17 -5.40 -1.00
CA ASP A 313 13.33 -5.97 0.07
C ASP A 313 13.89 -5.75 1.48
N ASN A 314 15.20 -5.52 1.60
CA ASN A 314 15.90 -5.42 2.88
C ASN A 314 16.79 -4.16 2.95
N PRO A 315 16.99 -3.58 4.15
CA PRO A 315 17.96 -2.53 4.37
C PRO A 315 19.38 -3.01 4.03
N THR A 316 20.24 -2.10 3.59
CA THR A 316 21.68 -2.38 3.51
C THR A 316 22.26 -2.55 4.92
N GLY A 317 23.36 -3.30 5.05
CA GLY A 317 24.05 -3.47 6.33
C GLY A 317 24.53 -2.14 6.94
N VAL A 318 24.84 -1.13 6.11
CA VAL A 318 25.20 0.22 6.59
C VAL A 318 24.01 0.92 7.24
N THR A 319 22.83 0.86 6.61
CA THR A 319 21.59 1.40 7.19
C THR A 319 21.28 0.68 8.51
N GLU A 320 21.27 -0.65 8.51
CA GLU A 320 21.01 -1.44 9.71
C GLU A 320 21.96 -1.10 10.87
N GLN A 321 23.27 -1.02 10.60
CA GLN A 321 24.25 -0.65 11.61
C GLN A 321 24.01 0.75 12.17
N ARG A 322 23.76 1.76 11.32
CA ARG A 322 23.54 3.14 11.75
C ARG A 322 22.31 3.29 12.63
N LEU A 323 21.20 2.65 12.26
CA LEU A 323 19.95 2.73 13.04
C LEU A 323 20.07 2.01 14.39
N LYS A 324 20.67 0.81 14.41
CA LYS A 324 20.92 0.09 15.68
C LYS A 324 21.84 0.89 16.60
N SER A 325 22.93 1.44 16.06
CA SER A 325 23.83 2.29 16.85
C SER A 325 23.17 3.58 17.35
N ALA A 326 22.21 4.15 16.64
CA ALA A 326 21.42 5.27 17.14
C ALA A 326 20.58 4.87 18.37
N LEU A 327 19.92 3.71 18.32
CA LEU A 327 19.16 3.16 19.45
C LEU A 327 20.06 2.81 20.64
N ASP A 328 21.25 2.23 20.39
CA ASP A 328 22.27 1.96 21.41
C ASP A 328 22.78 3.26 22.06
N ALA A 329 22.79 4.38 21.33
CA ALA A 329 23.17 5.69 21.84
C ALA A 329 22.07 6.42 22.64
N GLY A 330 20.89 5.80 22.77
CA GLY A 330 19.78 6.33 23.57
C GLY A 330 18.60 6.87 22.78
N ALA A 331 18.59 6.79 21.44
CA ALA A 331 17.37 7.07 20.69
C ALA A 331 16.24 6.10 21.09
N ALA A 332 15.00 6.59 21.09
CA ALA A 332 13.82 5.82 21.42
C ALA A 332 13.31 5.02 20.20
N LEU A 333 13.32 5.64 19.02
CA LEU A 333 12.88 5.04 17.76
C LEU A 333 13.82 5.40 16.60
N ALA A 334 13.86 4.51 15.60
CA ALA A 334 14.53 4.74 14.32
C ALA A 334 13.57 4.48 13.15
N ILE A 335 13.26 5.51 12.39
CA ILE A 335 12.31 5.49 11.27
C ILE A 335 13.08 5.79 9.99
N ALA A 336 12.99 4.92 8.98
CA ALA A 336 13.75 5.08 7.75
C ALA A 336 12.87 5.13 6.50
N HIS A 337 13.46 5.69 5.45
CA HIS A 337 12.84 6.13 4.20
C HIS A 337 13.80 5.85 3.02
N HIS A 338 13.39 6.13 1.77
CA HIS A 338 14.16 6.01 0.50
C HIS A 338 13.88 4.80 -0.41
N PRO A 339 13.74 3.55 0.09
CA PRO A 339 13.57 2.41 -0.81
C PRO A 339 12.34 2.50 -1.75
N HIS A 340 11.39 3.39 -1.47
CA HIS A 340 10.10 3.57 -2.15
C HIS A 340 9.21 2.32 -2.15
N VAL A 341 9.58 1.28 -1.40
CA VAL A 341 8.85 0.04 -1.16
C VAL A 341 8.89 -0.27 0.32
N THR A 342 7.87 -0.95 0.83
CA THR A 342 7.86 -1.34 2.24
C THR A 342 8.97 -2.35 2.54
N GLN A 343 9.61 -2.16 3.69
CA GLN A 343 10.58 -3.09 4.27
C GLN A 343 10.06 -3.57 5.64
N GLY A 344 10.67 -4.63 6.18
CA GLY A 344 10.30 -5.17 7.48
C GLY A 344 10.51 -4.16 8.62
N ILE A 345 9.86 -4.44 9.75
CA ILE A 345 10.03 -3.73 11.02
C ILE A 345 10.81 -4.64 11.96
N GLU A 346 11.65 -4.05 12.81
CA GLU A 346 12.45 -4.77 13.79
C GLU A 346 12.25 -4.19 15.18
N LEU A 347 12.06 -5.06 16.17
CA LEU A 347 12.11 -4.72 17.58
C LEU A 347 13.51 -5.10 18.13
N TYR A 348 14.43 -4.15 18.08
CA TYR A 348 15.81 -4.33 18.52
C TYR A 348 15.96 -3.88 19.98
N ASN A 349 16.18 -4.83 20.90
CA ASN A 349 16.25 -4.56 22.35
C ASN A 349 15.03 -3.78 22.87
N ASN A 350 13.82 -4.18 22.45
CA ASN A 350 12.57 -3.49 22.75
C ASN A 350 12.47 -2.04 22.22
N LYS A 351 13.32 -1.65 21.27
CA LYS A 351 13.22 -0.37 20.56
C LYS A 351 12.90 -0.61 19.08
N LEU A 352 11.97 0.17 18.54
CA LEU A 352 11.44 -0.06 17.19
C LEU A 352 12.36 0.54 16.12
N ILE A 353 12.60 -0.24 15.08
CA ILE A 353 13.16 0.21 13.80
C ILE A 353 12.16 -0.07 12.69
N ALA A 354 11.71 0.97 11.99
CA ALA A 354 10.96 0.81 10.74
C ALA A 354 11.89 1.13 9.57
N TYR A 355 12.28 0.12 8.77
CA TYR A 355 13.31 0.30 7.74
C TYR A 355 12.84 1.05 6.49
N SER A 356 11.55 0.91 6.13
CA SER A 356 10.90 1.75 5.12
C SER A 356 9.39 1.55 5.12
N MET A 357 8.64 2.66 5.12
CA MET A 357 7.20 2.65 4.86
C MET A 357 6.83 2.67 3.37
N GLY A 358 7.80 2.81 2.47
CA GLY A 358 7.56 3.07 1.05
C GLY A 358 7.05 4.48 0.77
N ASN A 359 6.41 4.69 -0.37
CA ASN A 359 5.84 6.00 -0.72
C ASN A 359 4.55 6.25 0.05
N PHE A 360 4.31 7.48 0.48
CA PHE A 360 3.01 7.91 0.99
C PHE A 360 2.27 8.73 -0.05
N ILE A 361 2.91 9.75 -0.61
CA ILE A 361 2.37 10.59 -1.68
C ILE A 361 3.46 10.75 -2.73
N PHE A 362 3.37 10.00 -3.84
CA PHE A 362 4.44 10.00 -4.83
C PHE A 362 3.93 9.60 -6.21
N ASP A 363 4.64 10.07 -7.25
CA ASP A 363 4.23 9.90 -8.65
C ASP A 363 4.80 8.66 -9.36
N GLN A 364 5.36 7.71 -8.61
CA GLN A 364 5.92 6.48 -9.17
C GLN A 364 4.81 5.51 -9.60
N ASN A 365 5.02 4.88 -10.74
CA ASN A 365 4.05 4.00 -11.42
C ASN A 365 4.48 2.53 -11.43
N PHE A 366 5.36 2.15 -10.49
CA PHE A 366 5.76 0.75 -10.31
C PHE A 366 4.80 0.09 -9.31
N SER A 367 4.27 -1.09 -9.61
CA SER A 367 3.28 -1.74 -8.74
C SER A 367 3.80 -1.96 -7.30
N ALA A 368 5.10 -2.26 -7.15
CA ALA A 368 5.71 -2.42 -5.82
C ALA A 368 5.72 -1.12 -5.00
N THR A 369 5.69 0.05 -5.63
CA THR A 369 5.82 1.36 -4.97
C THR A 369 4.48 1.96 -4.56
N GLN A 370 3.38 1.23 -4.79
CA GLN A 370 2.03 1.64 -4.42
C GLN A 370 1.58 1.05 -3.09
N HIS A 371 2.29 0.07 -2.54
CA HIS A 371 2.02 -0.48 -1.22
C HIS A 371 2.81 0.30 -0.16
N SER A 372 2.14 0.67 0.92
CA SER A 372 2.65 1.56 1.97
C SER A 372 1.97 1.26 3.30
N PHE A 373 2.31 1.99 4.36
CA PHE A 373 1.57 1.97 5.62
C PHE A 373 1.78 3.25 6.44
N ILE A 374 0.80 3.55 7.31
CA ILE A 374 1.00 4.46 8.45
C ILE A 374 1.41 3.60 9.64
N LEU A 375 2.40 4.05 10.40
CA LEU A 375 2.87 3.39 11.61
C LEU A 375 2.52 4.24 12.82
N TYR A 376 1.59 3.75 13.64
CA TYR A 376 1.38 4.30 14.98
C TYR A 376 2.38 3.68 15.95
N VAL A 377 2.97 4.49 16.82
CA VAL A 377 3.87 4.05 17.88
C VAL A 377 3.46 4.70 19.19
N TRP A 378 3.12 3.89 20.17
CA TRP A 378 2.88 4.35 21.53
C TRP A 378 4.17 4.31 22.34
N LEU A 379 4.47 5.42 22.99
CA LEU A 379 5.60 5.56 23.91
C LEU A 379 5.08 5.90 25.31
N ASP A 380 5.58 5.18 26.32
CA ASP A 380 5.34 5.46 27.73
C ASP A 380 6.55 6.16 28.30
N GLU A 381 6.41 7.46 28.59
CA GLU A 381 7.54 8.26 29.12
C GLU A 381 8.80 8.18 28.22
N GLY A 382 8.58 8.02 26.91
CA GLY A 382 9.63 7.91 25.89
C GLY A 382 10.09 6.49 25.57
N GLU A 383 9.62 5.48 26.29
CA GLU A 383 9.95 4.07 26.06
C GLU A 383 8.91 3.37 25.19
N PHE A 384 9.35 2.49 24.28
CA PHE A 384 8.45 1.78 23.37
C PHE A 384 7.46 0.87 24.12
N HIS A 385 6.17 1.06 23.86
CA HIS A 385 5.09 0.25 24.41
C HIS A 385 4.47 -0.69 23.36
N ARG A 386 4.01 -0.12 22.23
CA ARG A 386 3.32 -0.84 21.15
C ARG A 386 3.49 -0.10 19.83
N ALA A 387 3.42 -0.82 18.71
CA ALA A 387 3.18 -0.23 17.40
C ALA A 387 1.97 -0.86 16.70
N GLU A 388 1.35 -0.10 15.80
CA GLU A 388 0.26 -0.55 14.94
C GLU A 388 0.46 -0.07 13.49
N ILE A 389 0.16 -0.97 12.56
CA ILE A 389 0.37 -0.82 11.12
C ILE A 389 -1.01 -0.67 10.48
N VAL A 390 -1.27 0.53 9.94
CA VAL A 390 -2.41 0.81 9.07
C VAL A 390 -1.96 0.57 7.64
N PRO A 391 -2.45 -0.46 6.93
CA PRO A 391 -2.01 -0.75 5.58
C PRO A 391 -2.56 0.28 4.58
N ILE A 392 -1.71 0.78 3.68
CA ILE A 392 -2.03 1.84 2.71
C ILE A 392 -1.75 1.37 1.28
N TYR A 393 -2.63 1.77 0.36
CA TYR A 393 -2.45 1.66 -1.08
C TYR A 393 -2.45 3.06 -1.70
N VAL A 394 -1.33 3.43 -2.34
CA VAL A 394 -1.17 4.67 -3.10
C VAL A 394 -1.82 4.50 -4.47
N LYS A 395 -3.14 4.61 -4.49
CA LYS A 395 -3.98 4.48 -5.67
C LYS A 395 -3.91 5.78 -6.46
N GLY A 396 -3.45 5.73 -7.71
CA GLY A 396 -3.45 6.93 -8.56
C GLY A 396 -2.65 8.10 -8.03
N TYR A 397 -1.61 7.84 -7.21
CA TYR A 397 -0.83 8.84 -6.46
C TYR A 397 -1.50 9.43 -5.22
N LYS A 398 -2.73 9.00 -4.88
CA LYS A 398 -3.40 9.33 -3.61
C LYS A 398 -3.22 8.20 -2.59
N PRO A 399 -2.73 8.45 -1.36
CA PRO A 399 -2.74 7.43 -0.30
C PRO A 399 -4.18 7.12 0.12
N THR A 400 -4.51 5.84 0.19
CA THR A 400 -5.84 5.33 0.59
C THR A 400 -5.69 4.12 1.50
N PRO A 401 -6.63 3.84 2.41
CA PRO A 401 -6.62 2.59 3.18
C PRO A 401 -6.60 1.37 2.25
N ALA A 402 -5.66 0.46 2.48
CA ALA A 402 -5.61 -0.78 1.72
C ALA A 402 -6.65 -1.77 2.24
N THR A 403 -7.43 -2.33 1.32
CA THR A 403 -8.48 -3.34 1.58
C THR A 403 -8.30 -4.53 0.65
N GLY A 404 -8.93 -5.67 0.94
CA GLY A 404 -8.93 -6.84 0.07
C GLY A 404 -7.51 -7.30 -0.33
N MET A 405 -7.27 -7.51 -1.63
CA MET A 405 -5.97 -7.97 -2.13
C MET A 405 -4.80 -7.05 -1.75
N HIS A 406 -5.03 -5.73 -1.68
CA HIS A 406 -3.99 -4.77 -1.33
C HIS A 406 -3.61 -4.87 0.14
N ARG A 407 -4.60 -5.02 1.04
CA ARG A 407 -4.35 -5.25 2.48
C ARG A 407 -3.52 -6.52 2.66
N TYR A 408 -3.96 -7.62 2.07
CA TYR A 408 -3.25 -8.88 2.14
C TYR A 408 -1.79 -8.71 1.68
N THR A 409 -1.57 -8.06 0.53
CA THR A 409 -0.23 -7.90 -0.05
C THR A 409 0.69 -7.09 0.86
N VAL A 410 0.23 -5.94 1.37
CA VAL A 410 0.99 -5.10 2.31
C VAL A 410 1.32 -5.88 3.58
N MET A 411 0.30 -6.46 4.21
CA MET A 411 0.43 -7.06 5.54
C MET A 411 1.21 -8.38 5.51
N LYS A 412 1.02 -9.20 4.47
CA LYS A 412 1.79 -10.44 4.26
C LYS A 412 3.27 -10.14 4.06
N ARG A 413 3.59 -9.13 3.25
CA ARG A 413 4.95 -8.66 3.04
C ARG A 413 5.61 -8.20 4.33
N LEU A 414 4.95 -7.31 5.07
CA LEU A 414 5.47 -6.79 6.34
C LEU A 414 5.68 -7.90 7.37
N THR A 415 4.74 -8.84 7.47
CA THR A 415 4.84 -9.99 8.39
C THR A 415 6.07 -10.84 8.08
N GLU A 416 6.24 -11.27 6.83
CA GLU A 416 7.34 -12.17 6.47
C GLU A 416 8.71 -11.47 6.53
N LEU A 417 8.80 -10.19 6.19
CA LEU A 417 10.05 -9.42 6.31
C LEU A 417 10.42 -9.11 7.76
N SER A 418 9.44 -8.78 8.61
CA SER A 418 9.68 -8.50 10.03
C SER A 418 10.06 -9.78 10.80
N LYS A 419 9.48 -10.91 10.41
CA LYS A 419 9.80 -12.22 10.98
C LYS A 419 11.26 -12.63 10.78
N GLN A 420 11.87 -12.27 9.65
CA GLN A 420 13.32 -12.47 9.41
C GLN A 420 14.19 -11.72 10.43
N ARG A 421 13.62 -10.75 11.14
CA ARG A 421 14.24 -9.90 12.17
C ARG A 421 13.66 -10.17 13.55
N ASN A 422 13.14 -11.38 13.78
CA ASN A 422 12.54 -11.82 15.05
C ASN A 422 11.41 -10.92 15.58
N THR A 423 10.69 -10.26 14.68
CA THR A 423 9.58 -9.37 15.02
C THR A 423 8.29 -9.95 14.48
N ASN A 424 7.38 -10.33 15.38
CA ASN A 424 6.09 -10.89 15.04
C ASN A 424 5.05 -9.77 14.91
N ILE A 425 4.23 -9.85 13.87
CA ILE A 425 3.09 -8.95 13.66
C ILE A 425 1.82 -9.75 13.96
N LEU A 426 1.07 -9.33 14.97
CA LEU A 426 -0.23 -9.90 15.33
C LEU A 426 -1.35 -9.14 14.61
N MET A 427 -2.54 -9.73 14.56
CA MET A 427 -3.72 -9.11 13.93
C MET A 427 -4.51 -8.28 14.94
N SER A 428 -5.05 -7.14 14.50
CA SER A 428 -6.03 -6.33 15.23
C SER A 428 -7.04 -5.82 14.20
N GLY A 429 -8.15 -6.53 14.03
CA GLY A 429 -9.05 -6.36 12.90
C GLY A 429 -8.30 -6.44 11.55
N GLY A 430 -8.34 -5.36 10.79
CA GLY A 430 -7.65 -5.21 9.50
C GLY A 430 -6.23 -4.64 9.60
N HIS A 431 -5.72 -4.37 10.80
CA HIS A 431 -4.39 -3.82 11.07
C HIS A 431 -3.43 -4.87 11.63
N GLY A 432 -2.14 -4.53 11.67
CA GLY A 432 -1.13 -5.34 12.35
C GLY A 432 -0.57 -4.65 13.58
N ILE A 433 -0.26 -5.40 14.63
CA ILE A 433 0.30 -4.86 15.87
C ILE A 433 1.63 -5.53 16.22
N ILE A 434 2.53 -4.74 16.81
CA ILE A 434 3.80 -5.20 17.35
C ILE A 434 3.82 -4.83 18.83
N LYS A 435 3.97 -5.84 19.70
CA LYS A 435 4.06 -5.66 21.15
C LYS A 435 5.52 -5.73 21.59
N ARG A 436 5.82 -5.08 22.72
CA ARG A 436 7.08 -5.24 23.43
C ARG A 436 7.34 -6.72 23.77
N GLN A 437 8.58 -7.19 23.65
CA GLN A 437 8.99 -8.50 24.14
C GLN A 437 9.19 -8.44 25.66
N LEU A 438 8.37 -9.20 26.40
CA LEU A 438 8.52 -9.35 27.85
C LEU A 438 9.68 -10.30 28.17
N ALA A 439 10.46 -9.99 29.20
CA ALA A 439 11.71 -10.69 29.52
C ALA A 439 11.55 -12.13 30.08
N SER A 440 10.34 -12.69 30.16
CA SER A 440 10.11 -14.01 30.76
C SER A 440 9.71 -15.07 29.72
N LYS A 441 10.45 -16.18 29.70
CA LYS A 441 10.15 -17.38 28.90
C LYS A 441 8.85 -18.12 29.30
N ASN A 442 8.16 -17.66 30.35
CA ASN A 442 7.05 -18.38 31.00
C ASN A 442 5.75 -17.58 31.16
N GLN A 443 5.65 -16.35 30.64
CA GLN A 443 4.34 -15.70 30.50
C GLN A 443 3.80 -15.98 29.10
N THR A 444 2.74 -16.79 29.03
CA THR A 444 1.87 -16.87 27.86
C THR A 444 1.45 -15.46 27.48
N GLU A 445 1.80 -15.02 26.27
CA GLU A 445 1.33 -13.73 25.76
C GLU A 445 -0.19 -13.63 25.90
N PRO A 446 -0.73 -12.48 26.36
CA PRO A 446 -2.16 -12.29 26.44
C PRO A 446 -2.80 -12.48 25.07
N TYR A 447 -3.72 -13.45 25.03
CA TYR A 447 -4.33 -14.06 23.85
C TYR A 447 -5.29 -13.07 23.17
N ILE A 448 -4.83 -12.32 22.17
CA ILE A 448 -5.73 -11.89 21.09
C ILE A 448 -6.09 -13.17 20.36
N GLN A 449 -7.38 -13.40 20.07
CA GLN A 449 -7.84 -14.66 19.47
C GLN A 449 -7.09 -14.93 18.15
N SER A 450 -5.96 -15.63 18.24
CA SER A 450 -5.37 -16.28 17.08
C SER A 450 -6.34 -17.39 16.75
N GLU A 451 -6.78 -17.48 15.49
CA GLU A 451 -7.30 -18.75 15.00
C GLU A 451 -6.40 -19.89 15.51
N PRO A 452 -6.98 -21.04 15.93
CA PRO A 452 -6.23 -22.11 16.58
C PRO A 452 -4.87 -22.34 15.91
N ALA A 453 -3.83 -22.60 16.70
CA ALA A 453 -2.42 -22.66 16.27
C ALA A 453 -2.15 -23.57 15.05
N ASN A 454 -3.12 -24.41 14.68
CA ASN A 454 -3.23 -25.15 13.43
C ASN A 454 -4.54 -24.81 12.69
N SER A 455 -4.67 -23.58 12.18
CA SER A 455 -5.83 -23.27 11.34
C SER A 455 -5.65 -23.93 9.98
N ARG A 456 -6.63 -24.78 9.65
CA ARG A 456 -6.71 -25.52 8.40
C ARG A 456 -7.69 -24.79 7.49
N PHE A 457 -7.24 -24.44 6.30
CA PHE A 457 -8.09 -23.79 5.31
C PHE A 457 -8.26 -24.69 4.09
N ALA A 458 -9.51 -24.89 3.70
CA ALA A 458 -9.84 -25.47 2.42
C ALA A 458 -9.74 -24.37 1.35
N VAL A 459 -8.88 -24.58 0.37
CA VAL A 459 -8.73 -23.72 -0.80
C VAL A 459 -9.34 -24.46 -1.98
N HIS A 460 -10.37 -23.86 -2.58
CA HIS A 460 -11.07 -24.40 -3.73
C HIS A 460 -10.51 -23.78 -5.02
N LEU A 461 -10.41 -24.59 -6.06
CA LEU A 461 -10.20 -24.12 -7.42
C LEU A 461 -11.56 -24.18 -8.13
N ALA A 462 -11.84 -23.17 -8.96
CA ALA A 462 -13.01 -23.24 -9.82
C ALA A 462 -12.80 -24.29 -10.93
N GLN A 463 -13.90 -24.71 -11.55
CA GLN A 463 -13.87 -25.67 -12.64
C GLN A 463 -12.95 -25.17 -13.77
N ASP A 464 -12.09 -26.04 -14.29
CA ASP A 464 -11.11 -25.76 -15.35
C ASP A 464 -10.02 -24.73 -15.00
N GLU A 465 -9.79 -24.47 -13.71
CA GLU A 465 -8.65 -23.69 -13.23
C GLU A 465 -7.53 -24.58 -12.69
N LYS A 466 -6.28 -24.17 -12.90
CA LYS A 466 -5.10 -24.81 -12.31
C LYS A 466 -4.38 -23.93 -11.31
N ASN A 467 -4.93 -22.75 -10.99
CA ASN A 467 -4.41 -21.92 -9.92
C ASN A 467 -5.48 -21.05 -9.28
N THR A 468 -5.25 -20.66 -8.03
CA THR A 468 -6.21 -19.89 -7.22
C THR A 468 -5.47 -18.88 -6.34
N PRO A 469 -6.04 -17.67 -6.13
CA PRO A 469 -5.48 -16.69 -5.22
C PRO A 469 -5.59 -17.15 -3.75
N LEU A 470 -4.73 -16.57 -2.91
CA LEU A 470 -4.63 -16.85 -1.47
C LEU A 470 -5.01 -15.64 -0.59
N TYR A 471 -5.60 -14.59 -1.18
CA TYR A 471 -5.91 -13.33 -0.49
C TYR A 471 -6.91 -13.47 0.66
N GLN A 472 -7.68 -14.55 0.68
CA GLN A 472 -8.64 -14.93 1.73
C GLN A 472 -8.01 -15.59 2.96
N LEU A 473 -6.74 -16.00 2.86
CA LEU A 473 -6.02 -16.66 3.94
C LEU A 473 -5.44 -15.63 4.93
N PRO A 474 -5.09 -16.03 6.18
CA PRO A 474 -4.48 -15.13 7.15
C PRO A 474 -3.13 -14.62 6.66
N TRP A 475 -2.99 -13.29 6.52
CA TRP A 475 -1.74 -12.66 6.09
C TRP A 475 -0.66 -12.71 7.16
N ASN A 476 -1.02 -12.85 8.44
CA ASN A 476 -0.10 -12.85 9.59
C ASN A 476 0.56 -14.23 9.85
N LYS A 477 0.22 -15.24 9.05
CA LYS A 477 0.74 -16.61 9.24
C LYS A 477 1.52 -17.08 8.01
N THR A 478 2.56 -17.89 8.24
CA THR A 478 3.34 -18.53 7.17
C THR A 478 2.77 -19.90 6.85
N ILE A 479 2.63 -20.26 5.57
CA ILE A 479 2.14 -21.58 5.17
C ILE A 479 3.14 -22.65 5.66
N LYS A 480 2.70 -23.58 6.51
CA LYS A 480 3.53 -24.70 7.01
C LYS A 480 3.34 -25.96 6.19
N GLN A 481 2.13 -26.21 5.72
CA GLN A 481 1.79 -27.43 5.00
C GLN A 481 0.74 -27.17 3.92
N VAL A 482 0.88 -27.84 2.78
CA VAL A 482 -0.09 -27.95 1.71
C VAL A 482 -0.39 -29.43 1.52
N THR A 483 -1.65 -29.83 1.64
CA THR A 483 -2.12 -31.20 1.43
C THR A 483 -3.02 -31.23 0.22
N LEU A 484 -2.63 -32.02 -0.77
CA LEU A 484 -3.35 -32.19 -2.03
C LEU A 484 -4.38 -33.33 -1.92
N PRO A 485 -5.45 -33.31 -2.73
CA PRO A 485 -6.49 -34.34 -2.69
C PRO A 485 -6.06 -35.68 -3.30
N SER A 486 -4.97 -35.71 -4.08
CA SER A 486 -4.41 -36.90 -4.72
C SER A 486 -2.88 -36.87 -4.69
N SER A 487 -2.25 -38.05 -4.65
CA SER A 487 -0.80 -38.22 -4.69
C SER A 487 -0.17 -37.93 -6.06
N ASP A 488 -0.98 -37.86 -7.13
CA ASP A 488 -0.49 -37.62 -8.48
C ASP A 488 -0.33 -36.13 -8.80
N VAL A 489 -1.13 -35.30 -8.13
CA VAL A 489 -1.12 -33.85 -8.26
C VAL A 489 0.13 -33.28 -7.57
N MET A 490 0.70 -32.24 -8.16
CA MET A 490 1.76 -31.42 -7.58
C MET A 490 1.28 -29.99 -7.41
N TYR A 491 1.86 -29.24 -6.46
CA TYR A 491 1.57 -27.82 -6.30
C TYR A 491 2.83 -26.95 -6.42
N ARG A 492 2.62 -25.67 -6.71
CA ARG A 492 3.61 -24.60 -6.66
C ARG A 492 3.01 -23.33 -6.06
N LEU A 493 3.84 -22.49 -5.48
CA LEU A 493 3.50 -21.17 -4.92
C LEU A 493 4.05 -20.05 -5.78
N GLY A 494 3.27 -18.99 -5.94
CA GLY A 494 3.62 -17.81 -6.73
C GLY A 494 3.10 -16.50 -6.13
N THR A 495 3.55 -15.40 -6.69
CA THR A 495 3.18 -14.04 -6.30
C THR A 495 2.57 -13.28 -7.48
N ASN A 496 1.56 -12.47 -7.22
CA ASN A 496 1.00 -11.59 -8.24
C ASN A 496 1.88 -10.35 -8.39
N LEU A 497 2.22 -10.00 -9.62
CA LEU A 497 3.11 -8.90 -9.95
C LEU A 497 2.37 -7.61 -10.33
N ILE A 498 1.03 -7.66 -10.39
CA ILE A 498 0.14 -6.55 -10.76
C ILE A 498 -0.84 -6.29 -9.60
N ASN A 499 -1.20 -5.03 -9.42
CA ASN A 499 -2.11 -4.55 -8.39
C ASN A 499 -3.53 -4.38 -8.95
N GLY A 500 -4.56 -4.61 -8.12
CA GLY A 500 -5.95 -4.37 -8.49
C GLY A 500 -6.46 -5.29 -9.59
N SER A 501 -5.99 -6.55 -9.63
CA SER A 501 -6.30 -7.53 -10.68
C SER A 501 -7.74 -8.05 -10.66
N ASP A 502 -8.40 -7.96 -9.50
CA ASP A 502 -9.80 -8.37 -9.28
C ASP A 502 -10.80 -7.22 -9.50
N PHE A 503 -10.31 -6.00 -9.73
CA PHE A 503 -11.10 -4.77 -9.90
C PHE A 503 -12.07 -4.41 -8.75
N GLU A 504 -12.05 -5.12 -7.62
CA GLU A 504 -12.97 -4.89 -6.49
C GLU A 504 -12.67 -3.56 -5.80
N SER A 505 -11.39 -3.19 -5.73
CA SER A 505 -10.95 -1.90 -5.20
C SER A 505 -10.94 -0.77 -6.25
N PHE A 506 -11.31 -1.05 -7.51
CA PHE A 506 -11.09 -0.13 -8.64
C PHE A 506 -11.86 1.19 -8.52
N ALA A 507 -13.06 1.18 -7.95
CA ALA A 507 -13.89 2.39 -7.75
C ALA A 507 -13.84 2.96 -6.32
N LEU A 508 -12.99 2.42 -5.43
CA LEU A 508 -12.89 2.93 -4.06
C LEU A 508 -12.14 4.27 -3.99
N PHE A 509 -12.53 5.11 -3.03
CA PHE A 509 -11.82 6.33 -2.60
C PHE A 509 -11.60 7.40 -3.67
N ASP A 510 -12.52 7.53 -4.63
CA ASP A 510 -12.51 8.59 -5.66
C ASP A 510 -11.10 8.93 -6.20
N SER A 511 -10.36 7.87 -6.53
CA SER A 511 -8.97 7.96 -6.95
C SER A 511 -8.80 7.23 -8.28
N PRO A 512 -8.18 7.89 -9.29
CA PRO A 512 -8.05 7.31 -10.61
C PRO A 512 -7.06 6.14 -10.58
N GLU A 513 -7.42 5.02 -11.19
CA GLU A 513 -6.44 3.96 -11.42
C GLU A 513 -5.57 4.27 -12.65
N ARG A 514 -4.25 4.16 -12.48
CA ARG A 514 -3.20 4.51 -13.45
C ARG A 514 -2.28 3.34 -13.79
N GLY A 515 -2.47 2.19 -13.15
CA GLY A 515 -1.71 0.96 -13.39
C GLY A 515 -2.09 0.22 -14.67
N TRP A 516 -3.28 0.49 -15.22
CA TRP A 516 -3.86 -0.24 -16.35
C TRP A 516 -3.89 0.58 -17.64
N LEU A 517 -3.60 -0.09 -18.76
CA LEU A 517 -3.74 0.41 -20.12
C LEU A 517 -5.12 0.01 -20.65
N PHE A 518 -5.95 0.99 -20.95
CA PHE A 518 -7.21 0.81 -21.68
C PHE A 518 -7.70 2.15 -22.26
N ASP A 519 -8.59 2.09 -23.24
CA ASP A 519 -9.31 3.28 -23.72
C ASP A 519 -10.37 3.68 -22.69
N ARG A 520 -10.12 4.77 -21.96
CA ARG A 520 -11.00 5.27 -20.90
C ARG A 520 -12.41 5.60 -21.40
N GLN A 521 -12.59 5.97 -22.67
CA GLN A 521 -13.91 6.28 -23.24
C GLN A 521 -14.68 5.01 -23.63
N ALA A 522 -13.98 3.91 -23.88
CA ALA A 522 -14.56 2.63 -24.26
C ALA A 522 -14.68 1.65 -23.08
N THR A 523 -14.35 2.10 -21.86
CA THR A 523 -14.25 1.23 -20.68
C THR A 523 -15.18 1.68 -19.56
N SER A 524 -15.86 0.74 -18.92
CA SER A 524 -16.74 1.00 -17.76
C SER A 524 -16.64 -0.13 -16.73
N LEU A 525 -16.89 0.15 -15.46
CA LEU A 525 -16.94 -0.87 -14.42
C LEU A 525 -18.33 -1.49 -14.31
N ASN A 526 -18.42 -2.82 -14.27
CA ASN A 526 -19.65 -3.56 -14.05
C ASN A 526 -19.97 -3.69 -12.54
N ASN A 527 -21.21 -4.09 -12.24
CA ASN A 527 -21.67 -4.50 -10.89
C ASN A 527 -21.79 -6.04 -10.77
N PHE A 528 -21.05 -6.77 -11.60
CA PHE A 528 -20.90 -8.23 -11.53
C PHE A 528 -19.46 -8.59 -11.92
N GLY A 529 -18.96 -9.71 -11.41
CA GLY A 529 -17.63 -10.25 -11.68
C GLY A 529 -17.65 -11.76 -11.75
N ALA A 530 -16.50 -12.33 -12.08
CA ALA A 530 -16.29 -13.77 -12.16
C ALA A 530 -15.89 -14.36 -10.80
N SER A 531 -15.10 -13.63 -10.01
CA SER A 531 -14.70 -14.01 -8.63
C SER A 531 -15.27 -13.08 -7.55
N GLY A 532 -16.02 -12.05 -7.97
CA GLY A 532 -16.54 -11.01 -7.09
C GLY A 532 -17.72 -10.23 -7.67
N SER A 533 -17.81 -8.96 -7.25
CA SER A 533 -18.90 -8.05 -7.56
C SER A 533 -18.58 -7.07 -8.69
N ARG A 534 -17.34 -7.06 -9.17
CA ARG A 534 -16.82 -6.11 -10.16
C ARG A 534 -16.12 -6.83 -11.30
N SER A 535 -16.18 -6.22 -12.47
CA SER A 535 -15.37 -6.57 -13.63
C SER A 535 -15.26 -5.35 -14.54
N LEU A 536 -14.25 -5.35 -15.40
CA LEU A 536 -14.04 -4.27 -16.34
C LEU A 536 -14.68 -4.60 -17.69
N LYS A 537 -15.62 -3.78 -18.13
CA LYS A 537 -16.20 -3.87 -19.48
C LYS A 537 -15.42 -3.02 -20.46
N VAL A 538 -15.02 -3.61 -21.58
CA VAL A 538 -14.32 -2.96 -22.68
C VAL A 538 -15.14 -3.10 -23.96
N LYS A 539 -15.47 -1.97 -24.60
CA LYS A 539 -16.13 -1.93 -25.91
C LYS A 539 -15.09 -1.98 -27.03
N LEU A 540 -15.19 -2.98 -27.89
CA LEU A 540 -14.33 -3.14 -29.06
C LEU A 540 -14.84 -2.28 -30.21
N LYS A 541 -13.96 -1.48 -30.82
CA LYS A 541 -14.33 -0.68 -32.00
C LYS A 541 -14.27 -1.56 -33.27
N PRO A 542 -15.24 -1.44 -34.19
CA PRO A 542 -15.26 -2.15 -35.46
C PRO A 542 -13.92 -2.10 -36.21
N LYS A 543 -13.48 -3.26 -36.74
CA LYS A 543 -12.26 -3.39 -37.58
C LYS A 543 -11.01 -2.77 -36.95
N SER A 544 -10.89 -2.81 -35.63
CA SER A 544 -9.75 -2.25 -34.89
C SER A 544 -9.28 -3.19 -33.80
N ILE A 545 -8.07 -2.93 -33.30
CA ILE A 545 -7.49 -3.64 -32.16
C ILE A 545 -7.66 -2.77 -30.92
N THR A 546 -8.35 -3.31 -29.91
CA THR A 546 -8.37 -2.69 -28.57
C THR A 546 -7.31 -3.35 -27.71
N THR A 547 -6.44 -2.56 -27.07
CA THR A 547 -5.41 -3.08 -26.15
C THR A 547 -5.84 -2.88 -24.70
N PHE A 548 -5.68 -3.94 -23.89
CA PHE A 548 -5.82 -3.93 -22.43
C PHE A 548 -4.53 -4.47 -21.78
N GLY A 549 -4.24 -4.10 -20.54
CA GLY A 549 -3.22 -4.76 -19.74
C GLY A 549 -2.43 -3.79 -18.87
N MET A 550 -1.14 -4.06 -18.66
CA MET A 550 -0.30 -3.21 -17.82
C MET A 550 0.04 -1.89 -18.52
N GLN A 551 -0.21 -0.76 -17.86
CA GLN A 551 0.23 0.56 -18.35
C GLN A 551 1.75 0.68 -18.31
N SER A 552 2.34 0.30 -17.17
CA SER A 552 3.74 0.58 -16.85
C SER A 552 4.62 -0.66 -17.00
N PHE A 553 5.88 -0.45 -17.37
CA PHE A 553 6.88 -1.52 -17.39
C PHE A 553 7.32 -1.87 -15.96
N ARG A 554 7.31 -3.17 -15.62
CA ARG A 554 7.88 -3.73 -14.40
C ARG A 554 9.34 -4.16 -14.62
N ARG A 555 10.23 -3.88 -13.67
CA ARG A 555 11.65 -4.31 -13.75
C ARG A 555 11.79 -5.83 -13.82
N VAL A 556 12.73 -6.31 -14.63
CA VAL A 556 13.15 -7.72 -14.64
C VAL A 556 14.25 -7.86 -13.57
N TYR A 557 13.93 -8.49 -12.45
CA TYR A 557 14.91 -8.79 -11.40
C TYR A 557 15.57 -10.15 -11.62
N THR A 558 14.77 -11.14 -11.98
CA THR A 558 15.21 -12.49 -12.34
C THR A 558 14.80 -12.76 -13.80
N PRO A 559 15.76 -12.95 -14.72
CA PRO A 559 15.44 -13.30 -16.09
C PRO A 559 14.93 -14.73 -16.18
N SER A 560 14.00 -15.00 -17.09
CA SER A 560 13.47 -16.35 -17.36
C SER A 560 12.82 -17.05 -16.16
N SER A 561 12.22 -16.27 -15.25
CA SER A 561 11.28 -16.79 -14.24
C SER A 561 10.05 -17.40 -14.93
N ALA A 562 9.55 -18.52 -14.41
CA ALA A 562 8.29 -19.10 -14.86
C ALA A 562 7.12 -18.19 -14.46
N MET A 563 6.24 -17.90 -15.42
CA MET A 563 5.14 -16.95 -15.29
C MET A 563 3.84 -17.54 -15.82
N THR A 564 2.71 -17.07 -15.30
CA THR A 564 1.38 -17.31 -15.88
C THR A 564 0.62 -16.00 -15.99
N ILE A 565 0.01 -15.74 -17.14
CA ILE A 565 -1.08 -14.77 -17.24
C ILE A 565 -2.37 -15.50 -16.87
N LYS A 566 -3.06 -15.04 -15.83
CA LYS A 566 -4.43 -15.46 -15.51
C LYS A 566 -5.37 -14.34 -15.94
N ALA A 567 -6.51 -14.68 -16.54
CA ALA A 567 -7.61 -13.75 -16.76
C ALA A 567 -8.92 -14.53 -16.87
N LYS A 568 -10.03 -13.89 -16.53
CA LYS A 568 -11.38 -14.38 -16.85
C LYS A 568 -12.01 -13.44 -17.85
N LEU A 569 -12.52 -14.01 -18.94
CA LEU A 569 -13.13 -13.25 -20.03
C LEU A 569 -14.55 -13.74 -20.28
N ASN A 570 -15.49 -12.80 -20.34
CA ASN A 570 -16.85 -13.03 -20.80
C ASN A 570 -17.07 -12.17 -22.05
N VAL A 571 -17.46 -12.81 -23.16
CA VAL A 571 -17.58 -12.14 -24.47
C VAL A 571 -18.99 -12.29 -25.02
N GLN A 572 -19.51 -11.24 -25.64
CA GLN A 572 -20.87 -11.22 -26.19
C GLN A 572 -20.96 -11.68 -27.66
N ALA A 573 -19.81 -11.82 -28.34
CA ALA A 573 -19.74 -12.24 -29.73
C ALA A 573 -18.34 -12.81 -30.03
N PRO A 574 -18.11 -13.36 -31.24
CA PRO A 574 -16.80 -13.91 -31.59
C PRO A 574 -15.67 -12.87 -31.53
N VAL A 575 -14.65 -13.16 -30.73
CA VAL A 575 -13.51 -12.29 -30.46
C VAL A 575 -12.23 -13.11 -30.53
N ARG A 576 -11.18 -12.54 -31.14
CA ARG A 576 -9.83 -13.06 -31.03
C ARG A 576 -9.06 -12.24 -30.01
N VAL A 577 -8.39 -12.90 -29.07
CA VAL A 577 -7.56 -12.26 -28.05
C VAL A 577 -6.12 -12.74 -28.21
N ARG A 578 -5.19 -11.82 -28.48
CA ARG A 578 -3.76 -12.11 -28.56
C ARG A 578 -3.07 -11.57 -27.31
N PHE A 579 -2.40 -12.44 -26.57
CA PHE A 579 -1.65 -12.06 -25.38
C PHE A 579 -0.19 -11.87 -25.73
N TYR A 580 0.41 -10.80 -25.23
CA TYR A 580 1.80 -10.44 -25.51
C TYR A 580 2.53 -10.06 -24.23
N TRP A 581 3.85 -10.21 -24.27
CA TRP A 581 4.72 -9.37 -23.47
C TRP A 581 5.44 -8.35 -24.36
N GLN A 582 5.65 -7.15 -23.83
CA GLN A 582 6.45 -6.10 -24.46
C GLN A 582 7.57 -5.70 -23.51
N GLY A 583 8.81 -5.64 -24.01
CA GLY A 583 9.99 -5.39 -23.19
C GLY A 583 10.75 -4.12 -23.55
N ARG A 584 11.31 -3.45 -22.54
CA ARG A 584 12.23 -2.31 -22.67
C ARG A 584 13.67 -2.77 -22.46
N LYS A 585 14.56 -2.48 -23.42
CA LYS A 585 16.00 -2.83 -23.32
C LYS A 585 16.74 -1.92 -22.32
N THR A 586 17.87 -2.38 -21.77
CA THR A 586 18.65 -1.70 -20.71
C THR A 586 18.97 -0.22 -20.96
N ARG A 587 19.30 0.15 -22.20
CA ARG A 587 19.67 1.52 -22.57
C ARG A 587 18.57 2.29 -23.31
N GLN A 588 17.39 1.68 -23.46
CA GLN A 588 16.29 2.28 -24.20
C GLN A 588 15.55 3.34 -23.37
N LYS A 589 15.17 4.45 -24.00
CA LYS A 589 14.34 5.48 -23.36
C LYS A 589 12.93 4.93 -23.11
N LEU A 590 12.26 5.43 -22.06
CA LEU A 590 10.98 4.89 -21.62
C LEU A 590 9.87 5.03 -22.68
N PHE A 591 9.66 6.23 -23.22
CA PHE A 591 8.61 6.47 -24.23
C PHE A 591 8.91 5.85 -25.59
N ASP A 592 10.19 5.82 -25.97
CA ASP A 592 10.62 5.02 -27.13
C ASP A 592 10.24 3.55 -26.95
N ALA A 593 10.44 2.99 -25.75
CA ALA A 593 10.07 1.62 -25.49
C ALA A 593 8.56 1.36 -25.58
N PHE A 594 7.72 2.30 -25.13
CA PHE A 594 6.26 2.18 -25.26
C PHE A 594 5.80 2.17 -26.72
N ASN A 595 6.36 3.05 -27.54
CA ASN A 595 5.90 3.29 -28.90
C ASN A 595 6.48 2.27 -29.90
N ASN A 596 7.73 1.85 -29.70
CA ASN A 596 8.51 1.17 -30.74
C ASN A 596 9.00 -0.23 -30.35
N SER A 597 8.87 -0.68 -29.10
CA SER A 597 9.33 -2.03 -28.75
C SER A 597 8.41 -3.09 -29.35
N PRO A 598 8.97 -4.18 -29.92
CA PRO A 598 8.16 -5.26 -30.45
C PRO A 598 7.34 -5.92 -29.33
N LYS A 599 6.11 -6.29 -29.67
CA LYS A 599 5.27 -7.16 -28.87
C LYS A 599 5.60 -8.61 -29.23
N HIS A 600 5.88 -9.43 -28.23
CA HIS A 600 6.18 -10.85 -28.41
C HIS A 600 4.95 -11.66 -28.03
N LEU A 601 4.40 -12.40 -28.99
CA LEU A 601 3.21 -13.21 -28.78
C LEU A 601 3.50 -14.29 -27.73
N ILE A 602 2.61 -14.38 -26.75
CA ILE A 602 2.56 -15.48 -25.79
C ILE A 602 1.65 -16.56 -26.34
N ASP A 603 0.39 -16.20 -26.59
CA ASP A 603 -0.59 -17.11 -27.19
C ASP A 603 -1.79 -16.33 -27.78
N THR A 604 -2.61 -17.01 -28.58
CA THR A 604 -3.86 -16.51 -29.12
C THR A 604 -5.03 -17.38 -28.66
N VAL A 605 -6.05 -16.74 -28.09
CA VAL A 605 -7.30 -17.40 -27.70
C VAL A 605 -8.42 -16.90 -28.60
N GLU A 606 -9.10 -17.83 -29.27
CA GLU A 606 -10.27 -17.52 -30.09
C GLU A 606 -11.57 -17.89 -29.36
N PHE A 607 -12.52 -16.96 -29.41
CA PHE A 607 -13.89 -17.15 -28.98
C PHE A 607 -14.76 -17.20 -30.24
N THR A 608 -15.35 -18.36 -30.53
CA THR A 608 -16.14 -18.58 -31.75
C THR A 608 -17.62 -18.24 -31.58
N HIS A 609 -18.07 -18.03 -30.35
CA HIS A 609 -19.44 -17.66 -29.98
C HIS A 609 -19.41 -16.82 -28.69
N ALA A 610 -20.56 -16.21 -28.35
CA ALA A 610 -20.74 -15.60 -27.03
C ALA A 610 -20.50 -16.65 -25.95
N SER A 611 -19.73 -16.33 -24.92
CA SER A 611 -19.44 -17.27 -23.85
C SER A 611 -19.72 -16.62 -22.50
N ASP A 612 -20.11 -17.45 -21.55
CA ASP A 612 -19.97 -17.12 -20.14
C ASP A 612 -18.48 -16.91 -19.78
N TRP A 613 -18.19 -16.70 -18.50
CA TRP A 613 -16.83 -16.53 -18.02
C TRP A 613 -15.94 -17.72 -18.39
N LYS A 614 -14.93 -17.47 -19.21
CA LYS A 614 -13.89 -18.43 -19.59
C LYS A 614 -12.59 -18.10 -18.88
N ASN A 615 -12.01 -19.10 -18.21
CA ASN A 615 -10.69 -19.01 -17.62
C ASN A 615 -9.59 -19.03 -18.70
N ILE A 616 -8.60 -18.16 -18.55
CA ILE A 616 -7.43 -18.05 -19.40
C ILE A 616 -6.20 -18.21 -18.51
N GLU A 617 -5.40 -19.25 -18.74
CA GLU A 617 -4.14 -19.50 -18.05
C GLU A 617 -3.05 -19.76 -19.08
N LEU A 618 -2.19 -18.76 -19.31
CA LEU A 618 -1.14 -18.81 -20.33
C LEU A 618 0.23 -18.77 -19.67
N ASP A 619 0.92 -19.91 -19.72
CA ASP A 619 2.28 -20.04 -19.21
C ASP A 619 3.30 -19.43 -20.17
N PHE A 620 4.23 -18.67 -19.63
CA PHE A 620 5.38 -18.15 -20.38
C PHE A 620 6.57 -17.95 -19.42
N ASN A 621 7.70 -17.49 -19.94
CA ASN A 621 8.83 -17.10 -19.11
C ASN A 621 9.05 -15.59 -19.19
N SER A 622 9.45 -14.99 -18.06
CA SER A 622 9.88 -13.59 -18.05
C SER A 622 11.03 -13.40 -19.06
N PRO A 623 11.17 -12.19 -19.66
CA PRO A 623 12.14 -11.99 -20.74
C PRO A 623 13.57 -12.39 -20.37
N ARG A 624 14.30 -12.92 -21.36
CA ARG A 624 15.72 -13.29 -21.22
C ARG A 624 16.62 -12.06 -21.00
N ILE A 625 17.90 -12.32 -20.72
CA ILE A 625 18.95 -11.31 -20.51
C ILE A 625 18.91 -10.23 -21.61
N GLY A 626 18.97 -8.96 -21.21
CA GLY A 626 18.99 -7.78 -22.11
C GLY A 626 17.78 -6.84 -21.98
N TYR A 627 16.72 -7.27 -21.30
CA TYR A 627 15.58 -6.43 -20.94
C TYR A 627 15.72 -5.88 -19.53
N LYS A 628 15.49 -4.57 -19.38
CA LYS A 628 15.43 -3.89 -18.08
C LYS A 628 14.09 -4.12 -17.40
N SER A 629 13.03 -4.14 -18.20
CA SER A 629 11.66 -4.16 -17.71
C SER A 629 10.70 -4.64 -18.80
N PHE A 630 9.55 -5.17 -18.42
CA PHE A 630 8.54 -5.69 -19.34
C PHE A 630 7.11 -5.40 -18.83
N ARG A 631 6.13 -5.56 -19.71
CA ARG A 631 4.71 -5.46 -19.40
C ARG A 631 3.93 -6.52 -20.20
N VAL A 632 2.79 -6.97 -19.69
CA VAL A 632 1.90 -7.88 -20.41
C VAL A 632 0.67 -7.13 -20.93
N LEU A 633 0.23 -7.53 -22.11
CA LEU A 633 -0.84 -6.89 -22.89
C LEU A 633 -1.76 -7.96 -23.48
N ALA A 634 -3.05 -7.64 -23.60
CA ALA A 634 -4.03 -8.39 -24.35
C ALA A 634 -4.60 -7.48 -25.45
N GLU A 635 -4.59 -7.96 -26.70
CA GLU A 635 -5.18 -7.29 -27.85
C GLU A 635 -6.46 -8.01 -28.27
N PHE A 636 -7.56 -7.29 -28.32
CA PHE A 636 -8.88 -7.79 -28.66
C PHE A 636 -9.26 -7.35 -30.07
N GLU A 637 -9.70 -8.30 -30.88
CA GLU A 637 -10.14 -8.10 -32.27
C GLU A 637 -11.51 -8.74 -32.47
N SER A 638 -12.49 -7.96 -32.92
CA SER A 638 -13.81 -8.48 -33.30
C SER A 638 -13.69 -9.25 -34.62
N VAL A 639 -14.04 -10.53 -34.62
CA VAL A 639 -13.86 -11.41 -35.80
C VAL A 639 -14.81 -11.01 -36.94
N ASN A 640 -16.04 -10.61 -36.60
CA ASN A 640 -17.06 -10.23 -37.58
C ASN A 640 -17.06 -8.73 -37.89
N GLY A 641 -16.11 -7.97 -37.32
CA GLY A 641 -15.99 -6.52 -37.55
C GLY A 641 -17.09 -5.67 -36.90
N GLY A 642 -18.04 -6.25 -36.17
CA GLY A 642 -19.05 -5.52 -35.40
C GLY A 642 -18.51 -4.98 -34.07
N THR A 643 -19.27 -4.09 -33.43
CA THR A 643 -19.01 -3.67 -32.05
C THR A 643 -19.31 -4.84 -31.11
N VAL A 644 -18.36 -5.17 -30.24
CA VAL A 644 -18.48 -6.27 -29.28
C VAL A 644 -18.10 -5.75 -27.89
N GLU A 645 -18.80 -6.18 -26.84
CA GLU A 645 -18.36 -5.94 -25.47
C GLU A 645 -17.62 -7.18 -24.93
N VAL A 646 -16.54 -6.92 -24.21
CA VAL A 646 -15.76 -7.92 -23.49
C VAL A 646 -15.69 -7.51 -22.03
N ASN A 647 -16.08 -8.40 -21.13
CA ASN A 647 -15.90 -8.23 -19.69
C ASN A 647 -14.62 -8.98 -19.27
N ILE A 648 -13.77 -8.30 -18.50
CA ILE A 648 -12.46 -8.77 -18.05
C ILE A 648 -12.46 -8.77 -16.53
N ASP A 649 -12.03 -9.88 -15.93
CA ASP A 649 -11.86 -10.01 -14.49
C ASP A 649 -10.61 -10.86 -14.17
N ASP A 650 -10.14 -10.83 -12.92
CA ASP A 650 -9.01 -11.60 -12.40
C ASP A 650 -7.73 -11.54 -13.28
N PHE A 651 -7.40 -10.39 -13.87
CA PHE A 651 -6.23 -10.25 -14.74
C PHE A 651 -4.94 -10.20 -13.92
N ALA A 652 -4.28 -11.34 -13.73
CA ALA A 652 -3.08 -11.47 -12.92
C ALA A 652 -1.84 -11.83 -13.75
N LEU A 653 -0.68 -11.39 -13.29
CA LEU A 653 0.62 -11.87 -13.78
C LEU A 653 1.31 -12.55 -12.60
N ILE A 654 1.29 -13.88 -12.62
CA ILE A 654 1.80 -14.70 -11.52
C ILE A 654 3.25 -15.07 -11.83
N GLU A 655 4.17 -14.73 -10.93
CA GLU A 655 5.53 -15.27 -10.92
C GLU A 655 5.61 -16.47 -10.00
N TRP A 656 6.04 -17.62 -10.50
CA TRP A 656 6.18 -18.83 -9.71
C TRP A 656 7.52 -18.85 -8.99
N ASN A 657 7.47 -18.85 -7.67
CA ASN A 657 8.66 -18.79 -6.80
C ASN A 657 9.10 -20.17 -6.31
N SER A 658 8.42 -21.23 -6.76
CA SER A 658 8.74 -22.62 -6.47
C SER A 658 8.42 -23.51 -7.67
N ALA A 659 9.18 -24.60 -7.83
CA ALA A 659 8.83 -25.67 -8.75
C ALA A 659 7.64 -26.48 -8.23
N PHE A 660 6.97 -27.20 -9.13
CA PHE A 660 5.97 -28.19 -8.74
C PHE A 660 6.56 -29.22 -7.78
N SER A 661 5.84 -29.49 -6.69
CA SER A 661 6.29 -30.34 -5.59
C SER A 661 5.13 -31.16 -5.04
N LYS A 662 5.43 -32.40 -4.64
CA LYS A 662 4.53 -33.27 -3.85
C LYS A 662 4.78 -33.15 -2.34
N LYS A 663 5.84 -32.43 -1.93
CA LYS A 663 6.19 -32.28 -0.50
C LYS A 663 5.10 -31.51 0.23
N THR A 664 4.59 -32.08 1.31
CA THR A 664 3.58 -31.44 2.14
C THR A 664 4.08 -30.12 2.73
N LYS A 665 5.33 -30.06 3.18
CA LYS A 665 5.98 -28.81 3.58
C LYS A 665 6.46 -28.02 2.34
N PRO A 666 6.05 -26.75 2.17
CA PRO A 666 6.53 -25.92 1.06
C PRO A 666 8.05 -25.73 1.07
N ASN A 667 8.63 -25.71 -0.12
CA ASN A 667 10.02 -25.29 -0.28
C ASN A 667 10.05 -23.76 -0.41
N PHE A 668 10.63 -23.09 0.58
CA PHE A 668 10.83 -21.65 0.55
C PHE A 668 12.26 -21.32 0.10
N TYR A 669 12.40 -20.89 -1.15
CA TYR A 669 13.71 -20.63 -1.76
C TYR A 669 14.18 -19.18 -1.61
N ASN A 670 13.26 -18.25 -1.37
CA ASN A 670 13.53 -16.82 -1.23
C ASN A 670 12.40 -16.09 -0.48
N THR A 671 12.58 -14.80 -0.20
CA THR A 671 11.59 -13.96 0.48
C THR A 671 10.22 -13.96 -0.20
N LEU A 672 10.17 -13.94 -1.54
CA LEU A 672 8.89 -13.94 -2.28
C LEU A 672 8.11 -15.24 -2.11
N SER A 673 8.79 -16.38 -1.98
CA SER A 673 8.13 -17.66 -1.73
C SER A 673 7.40 -17.70 -0.38
N HIS A 674 7.86 -16.94 0.62
CA HIS A 674 7.15 -16.75 1.89
C HIS A 674 5.93 -15.83 1.76
N GLN A 675 5.93 -14.94 0.76
CA GLN A 675 4.88 -13.96 0.48
C GLN A 675 3.88 -14.45 -0.58
N ALA A 676 3.72 -15.77 -0.74
CA ALA A 676 2.88 -16.36 -1.76
C ALA A 676 1.45 -15.79 -1.73
N ALA A 677 0.97 -15.39 -2.90
CA ALA A 677 -0.39 -14.88 -3.13
C ALA A 677 -1.22 -15.80 -4.02
N TYR A 678 -0.58 -16.80 -4.64
CA TYR A 678 -1.21 -17.78 -5.52
C TYR A 678 -0.67 -19.18 -5.23
N LEU A 679 -1.56 -20.17 -5.40
CA LEU A 679 -1.22 -21.58 -5.43
C LEU A 679 -1.64 -22.15 -6.79
N GLY A 680 -0.72 -22.84 -7.47
CA GLY A 680 -0.97 -23.55 -8.71
C GLY A 680 -0.83 -25.07 -8.55
N VAL A 681 -1.56 -25.83 -9.35
CA VAL A 681 -1.54 -27.30 -9.40
C VAL A 681 -1.16 -27.81 -10.80
N SER A 682 -0.60 -29.01 -10.89
CA SER A 682 -0.15 -29.60 -12.16
C SER A 682 -1.29 -30.01 -13.09
N GLU A 683 -2.45 -30.30 -12.52
CA GLU A 683 -3.65 -30.78 -13.20
C GLU A 683 -4.91 -30.29 -12.47
N THR A 684 -6.05 -30.27 -13.17
CA THR A 684 -7.33 -29.84 -12.61
C THR A 684 -7.77 -30.80 -11.50
N ILE A 685 -8.28 -30.26 -10.40
CA ILE A 685 -8.76 -31.03 -9.26
C ILE A 685 -10.17 -30.61 -8.88
N SER A 686 -10.98 -31.55 -8.39
CA SER A 686 -12.35 -31.31 -7.93
C SER A 686 -12.49 -31.18 -6.41
N ALA A 687 -11.50 -31.68 -5.66
CA ALA A 687 -11.47 -31.62 -4.20
C ALA A 687 -10.56 -30.48 -3.71
N PRO A 688 -10.86 -29.87 -2.55
CA PRO A 688 -10.10 -28.73 -2.05
C PRO A 688 -8.68 -29.12 -1.64
N ILE A 689 -7.79 -28.13 -1.71
CA ILE A 689 -6.44 -28.19 -1.17
C ILE A 689 -6.48 -27.73 0.27
N ILE A 690 -5.86 -28.46 1.18
CA ILE A 690 -5.80 -28.07 2.58
C ILE A 690 -4.49 -27.36 2.87
N VAL A 691 -4.57 -26.08 3.26
CA VAL A 691 -3.44 -25.25 3.65
C VAL A 691 -3.42 -25.09 5.17
N ASN A 692 -2.31 -25.47 5.81
CA ASN A 692 -2.10 -25.32 7.24
C ASN A 692 -1.02 -24.28 7.53
N PHE A 693 -1.21 -23.52 8.61
CA PHE A 693 -0.39 -22.37 9.00
C PHE A 693 0.38 -22.56 10.32
#